data_AF-A0A935T8L7-F1
#
_entry.id   AF-A0A935T8L7-F1
#
_cell.length_a   1.000
_cell.length_b   1.000
_cell.length_c   1.000
_cell.angle_alpha   90.00
_cell.angle_beta   90.00
_cell.angle_gamma   90.00
#
_symmetry.space_group_name_H-M   'P 1'
#
loop_
_entity.id
_entity.type
_entity.pdbx_description
1 polymer ?
#
loop_
_entity_poly.entity_id
_entity_poly.type
_entity_poly.pdbx_seq_one_letter_code
_entity_poly.pdbx_strand_id
1 'polypeptide(L)'
;MAELREKAEEMGSGAEVELPERMVARSQNELDAHLARAYEARRLAAPAWRLGVLDGDTPPRNYWTHAFVHEGWTALGLLLAVLLIAGAPLERSWGSLLYGLFVLLAIPISAQGYRLLDASSGVPWSGSSGLAAALVGAYFIRGLGGQFIVPSFVVLPVWLGLEAFVVRGFWLDDLGSVPWATLCGAIAIGATQAAALRLFGIEAKLDSVVAKRAKTGPNPVVIRAARLRSDGDPHQAFDLMQAAWREHRGDEEIAEVFFSIAVELGQPEAAAEAILPVLRSALKKGQIDRALSHWLPLATRRCEVRLEPTAAVRLGEALLDAGHPDEALFSLRSALDAGASTAHAVRILNIARDLDPGLTRRAASIALADPSLDAPTRARLEPLAELAEGDEPAASTAASSRAVAARAARPQSIAESPLERRVEAEHHAVEQTQFPSDPHESQLADQSLFGSALSEENLADELAAEPAGEALAGAEPSDVLSHWNDRGALDAGALADAGPSRSSAAADREADVLETRGLLFGDDDLDFLDADDDLSDGDQTPLLEDSTDELTSPMGRGAAATAMGDADGEATVMMSAATLAGAVLPSARAPRPATPSSTAPTTPTAPVAEKAPAEKGSAAPRSGAFLRALRTIEAVPVEVGADAIEIDTDGRGKSRLPFPRIEAIAVGVVRGLGPRPVVVVDCILNWRDDIGSPLKLIRFRSDRFEPGVVGETAPGTSPVAALGAFAGQLQRASGAACLPSEAILAGSYASFACLEDYEREVLGAERELGG
;
A
#
# COMPACT_ATOMS: atom_id res chain seq x y z
N MET A 1 -15.72 23.22 69.96
CA MET A 1 -14.50 23.91 69.48
C MET A 1 -14.10 25.03 70.42
N ALA A 2 -14.83 26.16 70.52
CA ALA A 2 -14.48 27.27 71.41
C ALA A 2 -14.16 26.82 72.86
N GLU A 3 -15.12 26.18 73.54
CA GLU A 3 -14.95 25.64 74.91
C GLU A 3 -13.82 24.59 75.06
N LEU A 4 -13.41 23.93 73.97
CA LEU A 4 -12.29 22.97 73.99
C LEU A 4 -10.95 23.69 73.83
N ARG A 5 -10.93 24.80 73.08
CA ARG A 5 -9.76 25.66 72.89
C ARG A 5 -9.47 26.44 74.17
N GLU A 6 -10.49 27.00 74.79
CA GLU A 6 -10.45 27.65 76.11
C GLU A 6 -9.87 26.70 77.18
N LYS A 7 -10.39 25.46 77.27
CA LYS A 7 -9.83 24.43 78.18
C LYS A 7 -8.41 23.99 77.84
N ALA A 8 -8.04 23.92 76.55
CA ALA A 8 -6.66 23.60 76.16
C ALA A 8 -5.69 24.74 76.52
N GLU A 9 -6.12 26.00 76.42
CA GLU A 9 -5.36 27.18 76.84
C GLU A 9 -5.25 27.25 78.39
N GLU A 10 -6.25 26.78 79.15
CA GLU A 10 -6.18 26.65 80.62
C GLU A 10 -5.27 25.51 81.12
N MET A 11 -5.17 24.38 80.41
CA MET A 11 -4.48 23.17 80.90
C MET A 11 -2.94 23.19 80.78
N GLY A 12 -2.36 24.19 80.10
CA GLY A 12 -0.92 24.36 79.95
C GLY A 12 -0.28 23.47 78.87
N SER A 13 0.90 23.88 78.38
CA SER A 13 1.51 23.38 77.13
C SER A 13 2.19 22.01 77.23
N GLY A 14 1.54 21.04 77.86
CA GLY A 14 2.02 19.67 78.02
C GLY A 14 0.94 18.64 78.37
N ALA A 15 -0.33 19.04 78.46
CA ALA A 15 -1.44 18.11 78.62
C ALA A 15 -1.81 17.50 77.25
N GLU A 16 -1.72 16.17 77.14
CA GLU A 16 -2.19 15.44 75.96
C GLU A 16 -3.72 15.50 75.90
N VAL A 17 -4.26 16.29 74.96
CA VAL A 17 -5.70 16.51 74.84
C VAL A 17 -6.33 15.33 74.11
N GLU A 18 -6.74 14.30 74.88
CA GLU A 18 -7.56 13.20 74.39
C GLU A 18 -8.85 13.75 73.73
N LEU A 19 -8.86 13.79 72.40
CA LEU A 19 -10.05 14.13 71.64
C LEU A 19 -11.09 13.01 71.81
N PRO A 20 -12.35 13.30 72.16
CA PRO A 20 -13.38 12.28 72.29
C PRO A 20 -13.48 11.43 71.01
N GLU A 21 -13.58 10.11 71.13
CA GLU A 21 -13.59 9.16 69.99
C GLU A 21 -14.54 9.59 68.86
N ARG A 22 -15.71 10.13 69.21
CA ARG A 22 -16.73 10.63 68.27
C ARG A 22 -16.28 11.85 67.46
N MET A 23 -15.38 12.67 68.01
CA MET A 23 -14.74 13.76 67.26
C MET A 23 -13.67 13.20 66.34
N VAL A 24 -12.81 12.29 66.81
CA VAL A 24 -11.75 11.66 66.00
C VAL A 24 -12.35 10.91 64.81
N ALA A 25 -13.36 10.06 65.04
CA ALA A 25 -14.09 9.35 63.99
C ALA A 25 -14.81 10.31 63.02
N ARG A 26 -15.31 11.46 63.50
CA ARG A 26 -15.89 12.47 62.62
C ARG A 26 -14.83 13.15 61.76
N SER A 27 -13.70 13.59 62.32
CA SER A 27 -12.62 14.20 61.55
C SER A 27 -11.99 13.22 60.56
N GLN A 28 -11.91 11.94 60.89
CA GLN A 28 -11.47 10.90 59.96
C GLN A 28 -12.45 10.75 58.80
N ASN A 29 -13.75 10.54 59.07
CA ASN A 29 -14.78 10.47 58.02
C ASN A 29 -14.82 11.74 57.12
N GLU A 30 -14.56 12.92 57.71
CA GLU A 30 -14.51 14.19 56.98
C GLU A 30 -13.24 14.28 56.11
N LEU A 31 -12.07 13.89 56.64
CA LEU A 31 -10.82 13.76 55.89
C LEU A 31 -10.93 12.74 54.75
N ASP A 32 -11.48 11.56 55.00
CA ASP A 32 -11.72 10.50 54.01
C ASP A 32 -12.64 11.00 52.90
N ALA A 33 -13.70 11.74 53.25
CA ALA A 33 -14.59 12.37 52.28
C ALA A 33 -13.93 13.52 51.51
N HIS A 34 -12.90 14.17 52.05
CA HIS A 34 -12.06 15.14 51.32
C HIS A 34 -11.07 14.44 50.39
N LEU A 35 -10.40 13.37 50.85
CA LEU A 35 -9.49 12.54 50.06
C LEU A 35 -10.20 11.87 48.89
N ALA A 36 -11.38 11.29 49.11
CA ALA A 36 -12.19 10.68 48.05
C ALA A 36 -12.61 11.69 46.96
N ARG A 37 -12.96 12.93 47.35
CA ARG A 37 -13.27 14.01 46.39
C ARG A 37 -12.03 14.47 45.63
N ALA A 38 -10.88 14.60 46.30
CA ALA A 38 -9.61 14.97 45.65
C ALA A 38 -9.12 13.87 44.68
N TYR A 39 -9.23 12.60 45.08
CA TYR A 39 -8.94 11.45 44.24
C TYR A 39 -9.87 11.40 43.02
N GLU A 40 -11.18 11.57 43.20
CA GLU A 40 -12.12 11.57 42.06
C GLU A 40 -11.88 12.75 41.11
N ALA A 41 -11.58 13.94 41.62
CA ALA A 41 -11.21 15.08 40.80
C ALA A 41 -9.91 14.82 40.00
N ARG A 42 -8.87 14.27 40.65
CA ARG A 42 -7.61 13.89 39.98
C ARG A 42 -7.84 12.78 38.95
N ARG A 43 -8.69 11.79 39.27
CA ARG A 43 -9.11 10.72 38.38
C ARG A 43 -9.83 11.26 37.15
N LEU A 44 -10.75 12.21 37.29
CA LEU A 44 -11.44 12.79 36.14
C LEU A 44 -10.53 13.68 35.29
N ALA A 45 -9.60 14.41 35.91
CA ALA A 45 -8.69 15.33 35.23
C ALA A 45 -7.51 14.64 34.50
N ALA A 46 -6.90 13.61 35.09
CA ALA A 46 -5.68 12.98 34.58
C ALA A 46 -5.95 11.62 33.91
N PRO A 47 -5.70 11.44 32.59
CA PRO A 47 -5.90 10.16 31.90
C PRO A 47 -5.15 8.98 32.53
N ALA A 48 -3.95 9.23 33.06
CA ALA A 48 -3.15 8.24 33.80
C ALA A 48 -3.92 7.62 34.97
N TRP A 49 -4.68 8.43 35.73
CA TRP A 49 -5.46 7.98 36.88
C TRP A 49 -6.74 7.21 36.49
N ARG A 50 -7.08 7.15 35.19
CA ARG A 50 -8.23 6.40 34.64
C ARG A 50 -7.83 5.10 33.96
N LEU A 51 -6.70 5.11 33.27
CA LEU A 51 -6.26 4.07 32.32
C LEU A 51 -4.95 3.41 32.72
N GLY A 52 -4.21 3.99 33.67
CA GLY A 52 -3.02 3.42 34.28
C GLY A 52 -3.31 2.24 35.20
N VAL A 53 -2.23 1.60 35.64
CA VAL A 53 -2.22 0.44 36.55
C VAL A 53 -1.85 0.93 37.94
N LEU A 54 -2.72 0.69 38.93
CA LEU A 54 -2.56 1.19 40.29
C LEU A 54 -2.21 0.02 41.23
N ASP A 55 -3.21 -0.81 41.53
CA ASP A 55 -3.24 -1.71 42.68
C ASP A 55 -3.91 -3.06 42.35
N GLY A 56 -4.33 -3.77 43.41
CA GLY A 56 -5.15 -4.98 43.38
C GLY A 56 -6.32 -4.95 42.40
N ASP A 57 -7.10 -3.86 42.42
CA ASP A 57 -8.43 -3.76 41.80
C ASP A 57 -8.41 -3.05 40.44
N THR A 58 -7.22 -2.71 39.93
CA THR A 58 -6.99 -2.24 38.55
C THR A 58 -7.81 -3.03 37.52
N PRO A 59 -8.74 -2.40 36.76
CA PRO A 59 -9.57 -3.08 35.78
C PRO A 59 -8.74 -3.80 34.70
N PRO A 60 -9.12 -5.01 34.22
CA PRO A 60 -8.33 -5.77 33.24
C PRO A 60 -8.01 -5.04 31.92
N ARG A 61 -8.78 -4.03 31.52
CA ARG A 61 -8.49 -3.17 30.35
C ARG A 61 -7.30 -2.21 30.57
N ASN A 62 -7.00 -1.85 31.81
CA ASN A 62 -5.92 -0.90 32.15
C ASN A 62 -4.55 -1.56 31.96
N TYR A 63 -4.44 -2.87 32.20
CA TYR A 63 -3.28 -3.70 31.81
C TYR A 63 -2.90 -3.60 30.33
N TRP A 64 -3.80 -3.13 29.46
CA TRP A 64 -3.54 -2.89 28.04
C TRP A 64 -3.46 -1.40 27.71
N THR A 65 -4.39 -0.59 28.23
CA THR A 65 -4.52 0.83 27.88
C THR A 65 -3.45 1.73 28.51
N HIS A 66 -2.82 1.35 29.64
CA HIS A 66 -1.75 2.14 30.27
C HIS A 66 -0.57 2.43 29.31
N ALA A 67 -0.23 1.48 28.42
CA ALA A 67 0.89 1.61 27.48
C ALA A 67 0.64 2.63 26.36
N PHE A 68 -0.62 3.09 26.19
CA PHE A 68 -1.03 4.08 25.18
C PHE A 68 -1.37 5.45 25.79
N VAL A 69 -1.07 5.65 27.08
CA VAL A 69 -1.28 6.91 27.80
C VAL A 69 0.08 7.40 28.29
N HIS A 70 0.47 8.61 27.88
CA HIS A 70 1.78 9.19 28.17
C HIS A 70 1.61 10.53 28.87
N GLU A 71 2.34 10.74 29.97
CA GLU A 71 2.25 11.98 30.75
C GLU A 71 3.05 13.14 30.12
N GLY A 72 3.93 12.87 29.14
CA GLY A 72 4.70 13.90 28.45
C GLY A 72 5.26 13.47 27.09
N TRP A 73 5.49 14.47 26.23
CA TRP A 73 6.05 14.29 24.88
C TRP A 73 7.45 13.66 24.85
N THR A 74 8.25 13.84 25.90
CA THR A 74 9.59 13.25 26.05
C THR A 74 9.52 11.72 26.12
N ALA A 75 8.62 11.17 26.94
CA ALA A 75 8.41 9.73 27.07
C ALA A 75 7.85 9.11 25.77
N LEU A 76 6.94 9.82 25.08
CA LEU A 76 6.43 9.40 23.77
C LEU A 76 7.55 9.43 22.70
N GLY A 77 8.37 10.48 22.67
CA GLY A 77 9.52 10.59 21.76
C GLY A 77 10.55 9.48 21.99
N LEU A 78 10.85 9.13 23.24
CA LEU A 78 11.74 8.02 23.57
C LEU A 78 11.15 6.65 23.17
N LEU A 79 9.83 6.44 23.33
CA LEU A 79 9.17 5.25 22.78
C LEU A 79 9.37 5.16 21.26
N LEU A 80 9.07 6.23 20.53
CA LEU A 80 9.18 6.24 19.06
C LEU A 80 10.62 5.98 18.61
N ALA A 81 11.61 6.53 19.32
CA ALA A 81 13.02 6.22 19.09
C ALA A 81 13.35 4.73 19.34
N VAL A 82 12.83 4.12 20.42
CA VAL A 82 13.01 2.68 20.70
C VAL A 82 12.28 1.80 19.67
N LEU A 83 11.09 2.19 19.21
CA LEU A 83 10.36 1.48 18.16
C LEU A 83 11.13 1.53 16.82
N LEU A 84 11.78 2.64 16.49
CA LEU A 84 12.61 2.76 15.28
C LEU A 84 13.96 2.02 15.40
N ILE A 85 14.66 2.15 16.53
CA ILE A 85 16.02 1.62 16.71
C ILE A 85 16.02 0.13 17.09
N ALA A 86 15.09 -0.30 17.94
CA ALA A 86 14.99 -1.68 18.42
C ALA A 86 13.78 -2.43 17.82
N GLY A 87 12.61 -1.78 17.77
CA GLY A 87 11.38 -2.40 17.26
C GLY A 87 11.45 -2.84 15.81
N ALA A 88 11.74 -1.93 14.87
CA ALA A 88 11.80 -2.23 13.44
C ALA A 88 12.85 -3.30 13.06
N PRO A 89 14.07 -3.33 13.65
CA PRO A 89 14.99 -4.45 13.42
C PRO A 89 14.51 -5.77 14.04
N LEU A 90 13.87 -5.76 15.22
CA LEU A 90 13.24 -6.96 15.77
C LEU A 90 12.14 -7.47 14.84
N GLU A 91 11.22 -6.60 14.39
CA GLU A 91 10.14 -6.94 13.46
C GLU A 91 10.65 -7.55 12.16
N ARG A 92 11.61 -6.90 11.48
CA ARG A 92 12.23 -7.46 10.26
C ARG A 92 12.86 -8.83 10.49
N SER A 93 13.36 -9.09 11.70
CA SER A 93 14.05 -10.32 12.07
C SER A 93 13.17 -11.42 12.67
N TRP A 94 11.88 -11.14 12.91
CA TRP A 94 10.89 -12.07 13.49
C TRP A 94 9.59 -12.15 12.68
N GLY A 95 9.38 -11.26 11.70
CA GLY A 95 8.11 -11.04 11.04
C GLY A 95 7.07 -10.35 11.94
N SER A 96 6.20 -9.55 11.33
CA SER A 96 5.17 -8.75 12.02
C SER A 96 4.25 -9.58 12.92
N LEU A 97 4.02 -10.86 12.63
CA LEU A 97 3.18 -11.74 13.45
C LEU A 97 3.83 -12.08 14.80
N LEU A 98 5.08 -12.52 14.83
CA LEU A 98 5.77 -12.82 16.09
C LEU A 98 6.13 -11.55 16.86
N TYR A 99 6.49 -10.48 16.14
CA TYR A 99 6.73 -9.17 16.76
C TYR A 99 5.47 -8.60 17.39
N GLY A 100 4.33 -8.64 16.68
CA GLY A 100 3.03 -8.26 17.23
C GLY A 100 2.65 -9.08 18.46
N LEU A 101 2.83 -10.40 18.42
CA LEU A 101 2.61 -11.27 19.58
C LEU A 101 3.54 -10.94 20.75
N PHE A 102 4.82 -10.67 20.50
CA PHE A 102 5.77 -10.21 21.53
C PHE A 102 5.31 -8.90 22.17
N VAL A 103 4.95 -7.88 21.38
CA VAL A 103 4.45 -6.59 21.89
C VAL A 103 3.17 -6.76 22.71
N LEU A 104 2.22 -7.56 22.21
CA LEU A 104 0.97 -7.86 22.90
C LEU A 104 1.19 -8.61 24.22
N LEU A 105 2.20 -9.48 24.33
CA LEU A 105 2.51 -10.16 25.60
C LEU A 105 3.33 -9.27 26.55
N ALA A 106 4.25 -8.45 26.03
CA ALA A 106 5.11 -7.59 26.84
C ALA A 106 4.32 -6.55 27.65
N ILE A 107 3.27 -5.94 27.06
CA ILE A 107 2.44 -4.93 27.70
C ILE A 107 1.82 -5.42 29.04
N PRO A 108 0.93 -6.44 29.07
CA PRO A 108 0.29 -6.89 30.31
C PRO A 108 1.25 -7.58 31.28
N ILE A 109 2.32 -8.22 30.79
CA ILE A 109 3.33 -8.85 31.67
C ILE A 109 4.14 -7.75 32.38
N SER A 110 4.47 -6.65 31.70
CA SER A 110 5.13 -5.50 32.35
C SER A 110 4.22 -4.83 33.39
N ALA A 111 2.93 -4.64 33.10
CA ALA A 111 1.91 -4.19 34.06
C ALA A 111 1.81 -5.09 35.31
N GLN A 112 1.87 -6.41 35.14
CA GLN A 112 1.91 -7.34 36.27
C GLN A 112 3.24 -7.25 37.04
N GLY A 113 4.36 -7.00 36.36
CA GLY A 113 5.66 -6.72 36.98
C GLY A 113 5.63 -5.46 37.86
N TYR A 114 5.01 -4.38 37.41
CA TYR A 114 4.77 -3.20 38.25
C TYR A 114 3.95 -3.54 39.50
N ARG A 115 2.80 -4.21 39.33
CA ARG A 115 1.93 -4.59 40.46
C ARG A 115 2.60 -5.46 41.51
N LEU A 116 3.58 -6.28 41.13
CA LEU A 116 4.32 -7.15 42.04
C LEU A 116 5.51 -6.47 42.73
N LEU A 117 5.96 -5.32 42.23
CA LEU A 117 7.19 -4.65 42.68
C LEU A 117 6.95 -3.31 43.37
N ASP A 118 5.86 -2.58 43.04
CA ASP A 118 5.69 -1.19 43.50
C ASP A 118 4.26 -0.71 43.76
N ALA A 119 3.20 -1.49 43.53
CA ALA A 119 1.80 -1.03 43.71
C ALA A 119 1.46 -0.39 45.08
N SER A 120 2.31 -0.58 46.09
CA SER A 120 2.28 0.14 47.37
C SER A 120 2.51 1.66 47.29
N SER A 121 3.06 2.20 46.19
CA SER A 121 3.32 3.64 46.02
C SER A 121 2.06 4.48 45.87
N GLY A 122 0.91 3.87 45.53
CA GLY A 122 -0.37 4.56 45.39
C GLY A 122 -0.45 5.51 44.19
N VAL A 123 0.52 5.46 43.28
CA VAL A 123 0.52 6.20 42.01
C VAL A 123 0.13 5.25 40.87
N PRO A 124 -0.77 5.63 39.96
CA PRO A 124 -1.14 4.80 38.83
C PRO A 124 -0.09 4.92 37.72
N TRP A 125 0.63 3.84 37.44
CA TRP A 125 1.56 3.81 36.31
C TRP A 125 0.79 3.94 34.98
N SER A 126 1.11 5.00 34.22
CA SER A 126 0.84 5.08 32.78
C SER A 126 2.14 5.26 31.98
N GLY A 127 2.14 4.83 30.73
CA GLY A 127 3.28 5.01 29.82
C GLY A 127 3.84 3.70 29.28
N SER A 128 4.34 3.77 28.05
CA SER A 128 4.94 2.65 27.30
C SER A 128 6.36 2.27 27.73
N SER A 129 6.93 2.85 28.79
CA SER A 129 8.34 2.65 29.16
C SER A 129 8.65 1.19 29.52
N GLY A 130 7.68 0.44 30.07
CA GLY A 130 7.78 -1.01 30.25
C GLY A 130 7.87 -1.80 28.93
N LEU A 131 7.11 -1.40 27.90
CA LEU A 131 7.23 -1.97 26.55
C LEU A 131 8.57 -1.61 25.91
N ALA A 132 9.03 -0.36 26.05
CA ALA A 132 10.33 0.08 25.56
C ALA A 132 11.48 -0.69 26.22
N ALA A 133 11.42 -0.87 27.55
CA ALA A 133 12.34 -1.67 28.34
C ALA A 133 12.39 -3.14 27.86
N ALA A 134 11.22 -3.75 27.60
CA ALA A 134 11.15 -5.12 27.06
C ALA A 134 11.73 -5.22 25.64
N LEU A 135 11.45 -4.27 24.75
CA LEU A 135 12.02 -4.20 23.41
C LEU A 135 13.56 -4.06 23.45
N VAL A 136 14.09 -3.21 24.33
CA VAL A 136 15.54 -3.05 24.53
C VAL A 136 16.17 -4.31 25.10
N GLY A 137 15.52 -4.99 26.05
CA GLY A 137 15.98 -6.29 26.58
C GLY A 137 16.02 -7.40 25.54
N ALA A 138 14.98 -7.49 24.70
CA ALA A 138 14.93 -8.42 23.58
C ALA A 138 16.02 -8.14 22.53
N TYR A 139 16.18 -6.87 22.15
CA TYR A 139 17.22 -6.41 21.23
C TYR A 139 18.64 -6.68 21.77
N PHE A 140 18.84 -6.50 23.08
CA PHE A 140 20.09 -6.84 23.75
C PHE A 140 20.48 -8.31 23.51
N ILE A 141 19.62 -9.25 23.91
CA ILE A 141 19.86 -10.69 23.79
C ILE A 141 19.99 -11.16 22.34
N ARG A 142 19.18 -10.63 21.41
CA ARG A 142 19.28 -11.00 19.99
C ARG A 142 20.57 -10.47 19.35
N GLY A 143 20.99 -9.26 19.72
CA GLY A 143 22.26 -8.66 19.27
C GLY A 143 23.53 -9.37 19.78
N LEU A 144 23.46 -10.15 20.86
CA LEU A 144 24.60 -10.99 21.32
C LEU A 144 24.96 -12.13 20.36
N GLY A 145 24.24 -12.31 19.24
CA GLY A 145 24.61 -13.24 18.18
C GLY A 145 24.11 -12.86 16.78
N GLY A 146 23.76 -11.60 16.55
CA GLY A 146 23.16 -11.13 15.30
C GLY A 146 23.70 -9.77 14.87
N GLN A 147 23.76 -9.52 13.56
CA GLN A 147 24.21 -8.25 12.99
C GLN A 147 23.04 -7.25 12.91
N PHE A 148 22.83 -6.47 13.97
CA PHE A 148 22.02 -5.26 13.91
C PHE A 148 22.88 -4.03 13.56
N ILE A 149 22.24 -3.00 12.99
CA ILE A 149 22.90 -1.75 12.56
C ILE A 149 23.55 -1.02 13.75
N VAL A 150 22.87 -0.99 14.91
CA VAL A 150 23.40 -0.42 16.15
C VAL A 150 23.78 -1.57 17.10
N PRO A 151 25.03 -1.68 17.57
CA PRO A 151 25.44 -2.76 18.46
C PRO A 151 24.62 -2.75 19.76
N SER A 152 24.08 -3.90 20.16
CA SER A 152 23.06 -3.95 21.23
C SER A 152 23.61 -3.59 22.62
N PHE A 153 24.91 -3.77 22.84
CA PHE A 153 25.63 -3.30 24.03
C PHE A 153 25.76 -1.77 24.11
N VAL A 154 25.47 -1.02 23.04
CA VAL A 154 25.38 0.45 23.04
C VAL A 154 23.94 0.90 23.33
N VAL A 155 22.95 0.23 22.73
CA VAL A 155 21.53 0.61 22.84
C VAL A 155 21.05 0.56 24.29
N LEU A 156 21.35 -0.50 25.04
CA LEU A 156 20.87 -0.66 26.42
C LEU A 156 21.43 0.44 27.37
N PRO A 157 22.75 0.71 27.45
CA PRO A 157 23.27 1.81 28.27
C PRO A 157 22.81 3.21 27.83
N VAL A 158 22.72 3.48 26.52
CA VAL A 158 22.26 4.78 26.01
C VAL A 158 20.78 5.01 26.34
N TRP A 159 19.93 3.99 26.18
CA TRP A 159 18.53 4.08 26.57
C TRP A 159 18.36 4.29 28.08
N LEU A 160 19.08 3.51 28.92
CA LEU A 160 19.08 3.71 30.38
C LEU A 160 19.52 5.12 30.77
N GLY A 161 20.51 5.68 30.07
CA GLY A 161 20.95 7.08 30.27
C GLY A 161 19.85 8.09 29.93
N LEU A 162 19.19 7.97 28.78
CA LEU A 162 18.09 8.87 28.38
C LEU A 162 16.88 8.74 29.33
N GLU A 163 16.52 7.52 29.72
CA GLU A 163 15.44 7.20 30.65
C GLU A 163 15.72 7.74 32.07
N ALA A 164 16.99 7.80 32.50
CA ALA A 164 17.40 8.42 33.76
C ALA A 164 17.48 9.97 33.70
N PHE A 165 18.18 10.51 32.70
CA PHE A 165 18.51 11.94 32.66
C PHE A 165 17.43 12.82 31.99
N VAL A 166 16.67 12.28 31.03
CA VAL A 166 15.72 13.06 30.20
C VAL A 166 14.25 12.75 30.55
N VAL A 167 13.92 11.50 30.89
CA VAL A 167 12.53 11.11 31.23
C VAL A 167 12.23 11.32 32.72
N ARG A 168 13.12 10.89 33.63
CA ARG A 168 12.99 11.17 35.08
C ARG A 168 13.50 12.55 35.47
N GLY A 169 14.63 12.97 34.91
CA GLY A 169 15.35 14.15 35.38
C GLY A 169 16.04 13.82 36.70
N PHE A 170 17.34 13.49 36.62
CA PHE A 170 18.20 12.90 37.67
C PHE A 170 18.25 13.61 39.06
N TRP A 171 17.55 14.73 39.24
CA TRP A 171 17.52 15.55 40.45
C TRP A 171 16.12 15.69 41.09
N LEU A 172 15.09 15.10 40.48
CA LEU A 172 13.73 15.09 41.01
C LEU A 172 13.22 13.65 40.97
N ASP A 173 12.90 13.10 42.14
CA ASP A 173 12.06 11.90 42.23
C ASP A 173 10.62 12.30 41.87
N ASP A 174 10.35 12.48 40.58
CA ASP A 174 8.99 12.67 40.09
C ASP A 174 8.20 11.39 40.36
N LEU A 175 7.27 11.49 41.31
CA LEU A 175 6.45 10.41 41.83
C LEU A 175 5.56 9.77 40.74
N GLY A 176 5.34 10.43 39.59
CA GLY A 176 4.69 9.84 38.42
C GLY A 176 5.56 8.86 37.62
N SER A 177 6.88 8.88 37.82
CA SER A 177 7.83 8.11 37.01
C SER A 177 7.91 6.64 37.40
N VAL A 178 8.16 5.77 36.42
CA VAL A 178 8.14 4.32 36.62
C VAL A 178 9.29 3.86 37.51
N PRO A 179 9.08 2.97 38.50
CA PRO A 179 10.13 2.43 39.35
C PRO A 179 11.24 1.72 38.57
N TRP A 180 12.49 1.90 39.01
CA TRP A 180 13.64 1.20 38.44
C TRP A 180 13.50 -0.33 38.51
N ALA A 181 12.87 -0.86 39.57
CA ALA A 181 12.59 -2.28 39.70
C ALA A 181 11.70 -2.80 38.55
N THR A 182 10.66 -2.05 38.18
CA THR A 182 9.75 -2.37 37.07
C THR A 182 10.45 -2.32 35.71
N LEU A 183 11.29 -1.31 35.46
CA LEU A 183 12.07 -1.24 34.22
C LEU A 183 13.06 -2.40 34.10
N CYS A 184 13.82 -2.70 35.15
CA CYS A 184 14.75 -3.83 35.19
C CYS A 184 14.02 -5.17 35.01
N GLY A 185 12.84 -5.33 35.63
CA GLY A 185 11.95 -6.47 35.41
C GLY A 185 11.51 -6.60 33.95
N ALA A 186 11.07 -5.50 33.33
CA ALA A 186 10.64 -5.49 31.94
C ALA A 186 11.78 -5.79 30.95
N ILE A 187 13.00 -5.26 31.18
CA ILE A 187 14.21 -5.66 30.45
C ILE A 187 14.43 -7.18 30.57
N ALA A 188 14.38 -7.72 31.78
CA ALA A 188 14.59 -9.15 32.02
C ALA A 188 13.51 -10.03 31.37
N ILE A 189 12.25 -9.58 31.36
CA ILE A 189 11.13 -10.24 30.67
C ILE A 189 11.39 -10.29 29.16
N GLY A 190 11.66 -9.15 28.52
CA GLY A 190 11.92 -9.08 27.08
C GLY A 190 13.16 -9.87 26.65
N ALA A 191 14.23 -9.80 27.45
CA ALA A 191 15.43 -10.61 27.30
C ALA A 191 15.13 -12.12 27.38
N THR A 192 14.32 -12.54 28.36
CA THR A 192 13.93 -13.96 28.55
C THR A 192 13.04 -14.46 27.41
N GLN A 193 12.10 -13.64 26.93
CA GLN A 193 11.25 -13.99 25.78
C GLN A 193 12.08 -14.16 24.49
N ALA A 194 13.01 -13.24 24.21
CA ALA A 194 13.91 -13.37 23.06
C ALA A 194 14.85 -14.59 23.19
N ALA A 195 15.36 -14.87 24.39
CA ALA A 195 16.15 -16.07 24.66
C ALA A 195 15.34 -17.36 24.41
N ALA A 196 14.06 -17.39 24.81
CA ALA A 196 13.16 -18.52 24.60
C ALA A 196 12.85 -18.75 23.11
N LEU A 197 12.51 -17.69 22.34
CA LEU A 197 12.27 -17.78 20.89
C LEU A 197 13.46 -18.39 20.14
N ARG A 198 14.68 -17.98 20.53
CA ARG A 198 15.95 -18.50 20.01
C ARG A 198 16.20 -19.95 20.45
N LEU A 199 15.98 -20.29 21.73
CA LEU A 199 16.19 -21.62 22.30
C LEU A 199 15.25 -22.68 21.69
N PHE A 200 13.98 -22.33 21.43
CA PHE A 200 13.01 -23.22 20.77
C PHE A 200 13.20 -23.33 19.25
N GLY A 201 14.20 -22.62 18.68
CA GLY A 201 14.47 -22.62 17.24
C GLY A 201 13.33 -22.07 16.39
N ILE A 202 12.46 -21.23 16.98
CA ILE A 202 11.30 -20.64 16.29
C ILE A 202 11.79 -19.70 15.17
N GLU A 203 12.83 -18.92 15.46
CA GLU A 203 13.52 -18.06 14.48
C GLU A 203 13.99 -18.87 13.27
N ALA A 204 14.78 -19.93 13.47
CA ALA A 204 15.30 -20.79 12.39
C ALA A 204 14.19 -21.49 11.58
N LYS A 205 13.07 -21.85 12.22
CA LYS A 205 11.89 -22.37 11.51
C LYS A 205 11.27 -21.29 10.63
N LEU A 206 11.11 -20.07 11.14
CA LEU A 206 10.56 -18.95 10.40
C LEU A 206 11.48 -18.54 9.24
N ASP A 207 12.80 -18.44 9.48
CA ASP A 207 13.82 -18.21 8.47
C ASP A 207 13.75 -19.28 7.36
N SER A 208 13.47 -20.55 7.70
CA SER A 208 13.28 -21.60 6.68
C SER A 208 12.01 -21.41 5.82
N VAL A 209 10.95 -20.81 6.37
CA VAL A 209 9.70 -20.51 5.65
C VAL A 209 9.87 -19.24 4.80
N VAL A 210 10.50 -18.20 5.36
CA VAL A 210 10.86 -16.98 4.64
C VAL A 210 11.83 -17.30 3.51
N ALA A 211 12.85 -18.14 3.72
CA ALA A 211 13.77 -18.57 2.68
C ALA A 211 13.09 -19.44 1.60
N LYS A 212 12.09 -20.26 1.95
CA LYS A 212 11.26 -20.98 0.96
C LYS A 212 10.43 -20.01 0.10
N ARG A 213 9.92 -18.92 0.70
CA ARG A 213 9.15 -17.88 -0.01
C ARG A 213 10.01 -16.86 -0.76
N ALA A 214 11.25 -16.62 -0.31
CA ALA A 214 12.24 -15.79 -0.98
C ALA A 214 12.96 -16.54 -2.12
N LYS A 215 12.94 -17.88 -2.11
CA LYS A 215 13.17 -18.71 -3.31
C LYS A 215 12.03 -18.61 -4.34
N THR A 216 10.95 -17.90 -4.02
CA THR A 216 9.90 -17.44 -4.95
C THR A 216 10.08 -15.95 -5.28
N GLY A 217 11.31 -15.42 -5.21
CA GLY A 217 11.68 -14.22 -5.97
C GLY A 217 11.83 -14.58 -7.45
N PRO A 218 11.71 -13.59 -8.37
CA PRO A 218 11.74 -13.84 -9.81
C PRO A 218 13.00 -14.60 -10.23
N ASN A 219 12.83 -15.56 -11.14
CA ASN A 219 13.92 -16.45 -11.55
C ASN A 219 15.10 -15.61 -12.09
N PRO A 220 16.35 -15.77 -11.59
CA PRO A 220 17.46 -14.91 -12.01
C PRO A 220 17.77 -15.01 -13.51
N VAL A 221 17.34 -16.09 -14.16
CA VAL A 221 17.43 -16.26 -15.61
C VAL A 221 16.37 -15.42 -16.35
N VAL A 222 15.16 -15.28 -15.78
CA VAL A 222 14.12 -14.36 -16.26
C VAL A 222 14.54 -12.91 -16.10
N ILE A 223 15.09 -12.50 -14.94
CA ILE A 223 15.62 -11.13 -14.74
C ILE A 223 16.69 -10.80 -15.81
N ARG A 224 17.55 -11.78 -16.14
CA ARG A 224 18.57 -11.62 -17.19
C ARG A 224 17.97 -11.56 -18.61
N ALA A 225 16.92 -12.32 -18.90
CA ALA A 225 16.20 -12.24 -20.18
C ALA A 225 15.49 -10.89 -20.34
N ALA A 226 14.81 -10.41 -19.30
CA ALA A 226 14.19 -9.09 -19.27
C ALA A 226 15.20 -7.97 -19.53
N ARG A 227 16.41 -8.09 -18.98
CA ARG A 227 17.50 -7.15 -19.27
C ARG A 227 18.01 -7.22 -20.72
N LEU A 228 18.23 -8.41 -21.27
CA LEU A 228 18.61 -8.54 -22.69
C LEU A 228 17.53 -7.98 -23.62
N ARG A 229 16.25 -8.13 -23.25
CA ARG A 229 15.11 -7.53 -23.94
C ARG A 229 15.10 -6.00 -23.85
N SER A 230 15.41 -5.40 -22.69
CA SER A 230 15.51 -3.94 -22.53
C SER A 230 16.75 -3.34 -23.19
N ASP A 231 17.85 -4.08 -23.22
CA ASP A 231 19.13 -3.66 -23.82
C ASP A 231 19.08 -3.73 -25.38
N GLY A 232 17.98 -4.20 -25.97
CA GLY A 232 17.72 -4.23 -27.42
C GLY A 232 18.07 -5.55 -28.12
N ASP A 233 18.35 -6.61 -27.36
CA ASP A 233 18.82 -7.92 -27.83
C ASP A 233 17.77 -9.05 -27.61
N PRO A 234 16.52 -8.95 -28.14
CA PRO A 234 15.47 -9.93 -27.87
C PRO A 234 15.80 -11.34 -28.40
N HIS A 235 16.64 -11.46 -29.43
CA HIS A 235 17.14 -12.76 -29.90
C HIS A 235 18.03 -13.46 -28.85
N GLN A 236 18.91 -12.73 -28.15
CA GLN A 236 19.71 -13.31 -27.07
C GLN A 236 18.84 -13.66 -25.86
N ALA A 237 17.82 -12.85 -25.57
CA ALA A 237 16.83 -13.15 -24.53
C ALA A 237 16.04 -14.44 -24.86
N PHE A 238 15.65 -14.63 -26.12
CA PHE A 238 14.97 -15.82 -26.62
C PHE A 238 15.83 -17.08 -26.51
N ASP A 239 17.08 -17.06 -26.98
CA ASP A 239 17.98 -18.21 -26.90
C ASP A 239 18.27 -18.61 -25.45
N LEU A 240 18.46 -17.61 -24.57
CA LEU A 240 18.66 -17.80 -23.14
C LEU A 240 17.42 -18.39 -22.44
N MET A 241 16.21 -17.95 -22.80
CA MET A 241 14.96 -18.51 -22.30
C MET A 241 14.67 -19.91 -22.86
N GLN A 242 14.99 -20.17 -24.13
CA GLN A 242 14.86 -21.49 -24.73
C GLN A 242 15.81 -22.50 -24.08
N ALA A 243 17.02 -22.08 -23.68
CA ALA A 243 17.93 -22.89 -22.88
C ALA A 243 17.37 -23.14 -21.47
N ALA A 244 16.90 -22.09 -20.79
CA ALA A 244 16.32 -22.19 -19.44
C ALA A 244 15.10 -23.12 -19.39
N TRP A 245 14.19 -23.03 -20.35
CA TRP A 245 13.01 -23.89 -20.44
C TRP A 245 13.37 -25.36 -20.70
N ARG A 246 14.45 -25.66 -21.44
CA ARG A 246 14.93 -27.03 -21.61
C ARG A 246 15.40 -27.65 -20.30
N GLU A 247 16.00 -26.85 -19.41
CA GLU A 247 16.45 -27.28 -18.08
C GLU A 247 15.31 -27.31 -17.06
N HIS A 248 14.33 -26.42 -17.19
CA HIS A 248 13.25 -26.18 -16.21
C HIS A 248 11.86 -26.18 -16.84
N ARG A 249 11.51 -27.25 -17.58
CA ARG A 249 10.24 -27.41 -18.31
C ARG A 249 8.94 -27.21 -17.51
N GLY A 250 9.02 -27.22 -16.17
CA GLY A 250 7.87 -27.08 -15.26
C GLY A 250 7.73 -25.71 -14.59
N ASP A 251 8.59 -24.73 -14.92
CA ASP A 251 8.54 -23.38 -14.37
C ASP A 251 7.52 -22.50 -15.14
N GLU A 252 6.45 -22.06 -14.46
CA GLU A 252 5.37 -21.23 -15.04
C GLU A 252 5.94 -19.85 -15.48
N GLU A 253 6.92 -19.29 -14.75
CA GLU A 253 7.53 -17.97 -15.03
C GLU A 253 8.38 -18.01 -16.30
N ILE A 254 9.27 -19.01 -16.42
CA ILE A 254 10.11 -19.19 -17.63
C ILE A 254 9.22 -19.42 -18.86
N ALA A 255 8.17 -20.23 -18.74
CA ALA A 255 7.29 -20.55 -19.86
C ALA A 255 6.56 -19.30 -20.40
N GLU A 256 6.04 -18.43 -19.52
CA GLU A 256 5.37 -17.19 -19.94
C GLU A 256 6.34 -16.17 -20.54
N VAL A 257 7.52 -15.97 -19.94
CA VAL A 257 8.53 -15.02 -20.43
C VAL A 257 9.13 -15.47 -21.76
N PHE A 258 9.40 -16.77 -21.91
CA PHE A 258 9.83 -17.36 -23.19
C PHE A 258 8.75 -17.15 -24.27
N PHE A 259 7.48 -17.34 -23.93
CA PHE A 259 6.38 -17.14 -24.87
C PHE A 259 6.18 -15.67 -25.26
N SER A 260 6.28 -14.70 -24.33
CA SER A 260 6.24 -13.27 -24.66
C SER A 260 7.29 -12.93 -25.71
N ILE A 261 8.55 -13.29 -25.46
CA ILE A 261 9.67 -12.97 -26.36
C ILE A 261 9.48 -13.68 -27.72
N ALA A 262 8.93 -14.90 -27.75
CA ALA A 262 8.58 -15.59 -28.99
C ALA A 262 7.49 -14.88 -29.81
N VAL A 263 6.46 -14.33 -29.14
CA VAL A 263 5.41 -13.52 -29.78
C VAL A 263 6.00 -12.22 -30.34
N GLU A 264 6.87 -11.55 -29.59
CA GLU A 264 7.55 -10.29 -29.99
C GLU A 264 8.48 -10.48 -31.19
N LEU A 265 9.21 -11.60 -31.25
CA LEU A 265 10.00 -12.01 -32.41
C LEU A 265 9.14 -12.54 -33.58
N GLY A 266 7.81 -12.63 -33.40
CA GLY A 266 6.86 -13.09 -34.42
C GLY A 266 6.93 -14.59 -34.73
N GLN A 267 7.46 -15.39 -33.81
CA GLN A 267 7.67 -16.85 -33.88
C GLN A 267 7.01 -17.61 -32.70
N PRO A 268 5.72 -17.38 -32.36
CA PRO A 268 5.08 -18.01 -31.21
C PRO A 268 5.05 -19.54 -31.28
N GLU A 269 5.12 -20.12 -32.48
CA GLU A 269 5.27 -21.57 -32.70
C GLU A 269 6.50 -22.17 -31.97
N ALA A 270 7.58 -21.41 -31.80
CA ALA A 270 8.82 -21.89 -31.19
C ALA A 270 8.75 -21.97 -29.65
N ALA A 271 7.75 -21.33 -29.03
CA ALA A 271 7.44 -21.43 -27.60
C ALA A 271 6.09 -22.11 -27.31
N ALA A 272 5.39 -22.62 -28.33
CA ALA A 272 4.08 -23.22 -28.20
C ALA A 272 4.04 -24.44 -27.24
N GLU A 273 5.05 -25.31 -27.28
CA GLU A 273 5.16 -26.45 -26.35
C GLU A 273 5.33 -25.98 -24.89
N ALA A 274 6.00 -24.83 -24.69
CA ALA A 274 6.29 -24.30 -23.36
C ALA A 274 5.05 -23.69 -22.68
N ILE A 275 4.18 -23.01 -23.42
CA ILE A 275 3.01 -22.31 -22.85
C ILE A 275 1.80 -23.23 -22.61
N LEU A 276 1.76 -24.41 -23.24
CA LEU A 276 0.64 -25.36 -23.11
C LEU A 276 0.27 -25.75 -21.65
N PRO A 277 1.23 -26.06 -20.74
CA PRO A 277 0.91 -26.34 -19.34
C PRO A 277 0.32 -25.14 -18.61
N VAL A 278 0.82 -23.93 -18.89
CA VAL A 278 0.33 -22.66 -18.30
C VAL A 278 -1.10 -22.37 -18.75
N LEU A 279 -1.38 -22.52 -20.04
CA LEU A 279 -2.72 -22.36 -20.61
C LEU A 279 -3.72 -23.37 -20.01
N ARG A 280 -3.32 -24.63 -19.81
CA ARG A 280 -4.16 -25.63 -19.10
C ARG A 280 -4.36 -25.28 -17.63
N SER A 281 -3.31 -24.80 -16.96
CA SER A 281 -3.34 -24.29 -15.57
C SER A 281 -4.33 -23.14 -15.44
N ALA A 282 -4.28 -22.15 -16.32
CA ALA A 282 -5.20 -21.01 -16.37
C ALA A 282 -6.65 -21.44 -16.61
N LEU A 283 -6.93 -22.28 -17.62
CA LEU A 283 -8.27 -22.81 -17.89
C LEU A 283 -8.86 -23.63 -16.74
N LYS A 284 -8.03 -24.39 -16.02
CA LYS A 284 -8.45 -25.13 -14.80
C LYS A 284 -8.73 -24.19 -13.62
N LYS A 285 -7.97 -23.10 -13.49
CA LYS A 285 -8.17 -22.03 -12.50
C LYS A 285 -9.34 -21.08 -12.84
N GLY A 286 -9.98 -21.22 -14.00
CA GLY A 286 -11.00 -20.28 -14.49
C GLY A 286 -10.46 -18.94 -14.99
N GLN A 287 -9.14 -18.82 -15.18
CA GLN A 287 -8.45 -17.60 -15.64
C GLN A 287 -8.56 -17.47 -17.17
N ILE A 288 -9.77 -17.23 -17.67
CA ILE A 288 -10.06 -17.23 -19.11
C ILE A 288 -9.25 -16.17 -19.86
N ASP A 289 -9.18 -14.93 -19.35
CA ASP A 289 -8.47 -13.82 -20.03
C ASP A 289 -6.97 -14.12 -20.21
N ARG A 290 -6.33 -14.70 -19.18
CA ARG A 290 -4.93 -15.16 -19.24
C ARG A 290 -4.78 -16.25 -20.30
N ALA A 291 -5.65 -17.26 -20.31
CA ALA A 291 -5.63 -18.31 -21.32
C ALA A 291 -5.84 -17.78 -22.75
N LEU A 292 -6.75 -16.82 -22.96
CA LEU A 292 -6.96 -16.13 -24.22
C LEU A 292 -5.71 -15.34 -24.66
N SER A 293 -5.06 -14.62 -23.74
CA SER A 293 -3.86 -13.82 -24.04
C SER A 293 -2.68 -14.65 -24.59
N HIS A 294 -2.54 -15.89 -24.12
CA HIS A 294 -1.53 -16.83 -24.62
C HIS A 294 -1.98 -17.56 -25.90
N TRP A 295 -3.28 -17.82 -26.06
CA TRP A 295 -3.80 -18.59 -27.17
C TRP A 295 -4.00 -17.77 -28.44
N LEU A 296 -4.42 -16.50 -28.33
CA LEU A 296 -4.71 -15.63 -29.47
C LEU A 296 -3.52 -15.50 -30.44
N PRO A 297 -2.26 -15.28 -30.01
CA PRO A 297 -1.12 -15.22 -30.93
C PRO A 297 -0.87 -16.53 -31.70
N LEU A 298 -1.12 -17.68 -31.08
CA LEU A 298 -1.01 -19.01 -31.70
C LEU A 298 -2.13 -19.22 -32.73
N ALA A 299 -3.37 -18.85 -32.39
CA ALA A 299 -4.52 -18.97 -33.27
C ALA A 299 -4.43 -18.03 -34.49
N THR A 300 -4.05 -16.76 -34.28
CA THR A 300 -3.83 -15.77 -35.36
C THR A 300 -2.74 -16.23 -36.34
N ARG A 301 -1.67 -16.89 -35.85
CA ARG A 301 -0.62 -17.50 -36.69
C ARG A 301 -0.98 -18.89 -37.22
N ARG A 302 -2.10 -19.48 -36.79
CA ARG A 302 -2.55 -20.84 -37.10
C ARG A 302 -1.50 -21.92 -36.80
N CYS A 303 -0.79 -21.76 -35.67
CA CYS A 303 0.20 -22.72 -35.21
C CYS A 303 -0.46 -24.07 -34.90
N GLU A 304 0.02 -25.18 -35.47
CA GLU A 304 -0.54 -26.54 -35.30
C GLU A 304 -0.23 -27.14 -33.91
N VAL A 305 -0.76 -26.52 -32.86
CA VAL A 305 -0.50 -26.87 -31.46
C VAL A 305 -1.55 -27.86 -30.95
N ARG A 306 -1.12 -29.06 -30.57
CA ARG A 306 -2.01 -30.10 -30.02
C ARG A 306 -2.47 -29.79 -28.60
N LEU A 307 -3.58 -29.06 -28.51
CA LEU A 307 -4.34 -28.88 -27.28
C LEU A 307 -5.33 -30.05 -27.09
N GLU A 308 -5.72 -30.31 -25.84
CA GLU A 308 -6.77 -31.28 -25.50
C GLU A 308 -8.13 -30.80 -26.04
N PRO A 309 -8.99 -31.66 -26.62
CA PRO A 309 -10.30 -31.25 -27.16
C PRO A 309 -11.14 -30.43 -26.17
N THR A 310 -11.18 -30.82 -24.89
CA THR A 310 -11.91 -30.10 -23.84
C THR A 310 -11.46 -28.66 -23.67
N ALA A 311 -10.14 -28.43 -23.66
CA ALA A 311 -9.55 -27.10 -23.53
C ALA A 311 -9.69 -26.29 -24.82
N ALA A 312 -9.57 -26.93 -25.98
CA ALA A 312 -9.74 -26.30 -27.29
C ALA A 312 -11.18 -25.84 -27.56
N VAL A 313 -12.19 -26.59 -27.12
CA VAL A 313 -13.60 -26.16 -27.20
C VAL A 313 -13.87 -24.98 -26.27
N ARG A 314 -13.41 -25.03 -25.00
CA ARG A 314 -13.61 -23.91 -24.05
C ARG A 314 -12.91 -22.62 -24.49
N LEU A 315 -11.75 -22.72 -25.15
CA LEU A 315 -11.11 -21.55 -25.78
C LEU A 315 -11.83 -21.09 -27.05
N GLY A 316 -12.40 -22.00 -27.84
CA GLY A 316 -13.23 -21.64 -28.99
C GLY A 316 -14.48 -20.85 -28.60
N GLU A 317 -15.13 -21.22 -27.50
CA GLU A 317 -16.24 -20.47 -26.90
C GLU A 317 -15.78 -19.09 -26.39
N ALA A 318 -14.77 -19.05 -25.53
CA ALA A 318 -14.27 -17.80 -24.96
C ALA A 318 -13.72 -16.82 -26.01
N LEU A 319 -13.15 -17.31 -27.12
CA LEU A 319 -12.76 -16.47 -28.26
C LEU A 319 -13.97 -15.89 -28.99
N LEU A 320 -15.06 -16.67 -29.15
CA LEU A 320 -16.28 -16.18 -29.79
C LEU A 320 -16.97 -15.12 -28.93
N ASP A 321 -17.06 -15.33 -27.61
CA ASP A 321 -17.56 -14.34 -26.65
C ASP A 321 -16.72 -13.06 -26.64
N ALA A 322 -15.40 -13.18 -26.83
CA ALA A 322 -14.47 -12.05 -26.98
C ALA A 322 -14.46 -11.41 -28.39
N GLY A 323 -15.27 -11.89 -29.35
CA GLY A 323 -15.38 -11.31 -30.68
C GLY A 323 -14.30 -11.73 -31.70
N HIS A 324 -13.64 -12.87 -31.48
CA HIS A 324 -12.58 -13.44 -32.34
C HIS A 324 -13.04 -14.73 -33.07
N PRO A 325 -13.94 -14.63 -34.07
CA PRO A 325 -14.57 -15.80 -34.69
C PRO A 325 -13.64 -16.65 -35.56
N ASP A 326 -12.65 -16.05 -36.24
CA ASP A 326 -11.69 -16.80 -37.07
C ASP A 326 -10.76 -17.67 -36.21
N GLU A 327 -10.30 -17.12 -35.08
CA GLU A 327 -9.51 -17.83 -34.07
C GLU A 327 -10.35 -18.87 -33.31
N ALA A 328 -11.63 -18.56 -33.02
CA ALA A 328 -12.57 -19.53 -32.45
C ALA A 328 -12.74 -20.75 -33.38
N LEU A 329 -13.00 -20.52 -34.67
CA LEU A 329 -13.09 -21.57 -35.69
C LEU A 329 -11.80 -22.38 -35.83
N PHE A 330 -10.63 -21.73 -35.75
CA PHE A 330 -9.34 -22.43 -35.71
C PHE A 330 -9.24 -23.38 -34.50
N SER A 331 -9.62 -22.90 -33.31
CA SER A 331 -9.61 -23.66 -32.05
C SER A 331 -10.54 -24.87 -32.10
N LEU A 332 -11.76 -24.67 -32.60
CA LEU A 332 -12.78 -25.72 -32.72
C LEU A 332 -12.41 -26.77 -33.79
N ARG A 333 -11.75 -26.37 -34.89
CA ARG A 333 -11.15 -27.31 -35.86
C ARG A 333 -10.06 -28.15 -35.19
N SER A 334 -9.13 -27.50 -34.48
CA SER A 334 -8.06 -28.20 -33.74
C SER A 334 -8.61 -29.18 -32.69
N ALA A 335 -9.78 -28.91 -32.10
CA ALA A 335 -10.43 -29.86 -31.20
C ALA A 335 -10.89 -31.14 -31.92
N LEU A 336 -11.50 -31.02 -33.12
CA LEU A 336 -11.86 -32.18 -33.94
C LEU A 336 -10.63 -32.97 -34.40
N ASP A 337 -9.58 -32.26 -34.87
CA ASP A 337 -8.33 -32.88 -35.33
C ASP A 337 -7.55 -33.56 -34.19
N ALA A 338 -7.75 -33.15 -32.94
CA ALA A 338 -7.22 -33.81 -31.74
C ALA A 338 -8.07 -35.00 -31.24
N GLY A 339 -9.13 -35.39 -31.96
CA GLY A 339 -9.99 -36.53 -31.59
C GLY A 339 -11.08 -36.17 -30.58
N ALA A 340 -11.80 -35.07 -30.80
CA ALA A 340 -12.98 -34.70 -30.03
C ALA A 340 -13.99 -35.86 -29.89
N SER A 341 -14.42 -36.13 -28.65
CA SER A 341 -15.50 -37.07 -28.38
C SER A 341 -16.86 -36.55 -28.88
N THR A 342 -17.85 -37.44 -28.97
CA THR A 342 -19.22 -37.18 -29.44
C THR A 342 -19.85 -35.93 -28.80
N ALA A 343 -19.73 -35.77 -27.47
CA ALA A 343 -20.23 -34.60 -26.76
C ALA A 343 -19.52 -33.30 -27.17
N HIS A 344 -18.20 -33.34 -27.38
CA HIS A 344 -17.44 -32.20 -27.92
C HIS A 344 -17.84 -31.90 -29.37
N ALA A 345 -18.05 -32.92 -30.20
CA ALA A 345 -18.50 -32.74 -31.59
C ALA A 345 -19.90 -32.09 -31.66
N VAL A 346 -20.86 -32.53 -30.84
CA VAL A 346 -22.19 -31.88 -30.75
C VAL A 346 -22.07 -30.42 -30.27
N ARG A 347 -21.18 -30.15 -29.30
CA ARG A 347 -20.94 -28.78 -28.80
C ARG A 347 -20.31 -27.89 -29.88
N ILE A 348 -19.27 -28.36 -30.56
CA ILE A 348 -18.64 -27.70 -31.71
C ILE A 348 -19.64 -27.43 -32.82
N LEU A 349 -20.51 -28.39 -33.14
CA LEU A 349 -21.55 -28.24 -34.15
C LEU A 349 -22.51 -27.09 -33.85
N ASN A 350 -22.97 -26.97 -32.60
CA ASN A 350 -23.88 -25.91 -32.18
C ASN A 350 -23.22 -24.52 -32.28
N ILE A 351 -21.93 -24.40 -31.92
CA ILE A 351 -21.17 -23.15 -32.00
C ILE A 351 -20.86 -22.78 -33.46
N ALA A 352 -20.41 -23.75 -34.26
CA ALA A 352 -19.95 -23.52 -35.64
C ALA A 352 -21.09 -23.33 -36.64
N ARG A 353 -22.34 -23.72 -36.30
CA ARG A 353 -23.50 -23.79 -37.19
C ARG A 353 -23.66 -22.60 -38.13
N ASP A 354 -23.57 -21.40 -37.58
CA ASP A 354 -23.83 -20.15 -38.30
C ASP A 354 -22.52 -19.42 -38.70
N LEU A 355 -21.36 -20.05 -38.45
CA LEU A 355 -20.01 -19.50 -38.67
C LEU A 355 -19.22 -20.24 -39.78
N ASP A 356 -19.23 -21.58 -39.77
CA ASP A 356 -18.52 -22.41 -40.75
C ASP A 356 -19.31 -23.70 -41.04
N PRO A 357 -20.09 -23.73 -42.14
CA PRO A 357 -20.81 -24.92 -42.57
C PRO A 357 -19.91 -26.14 -42.82
N GLY A 358 -18.62 -25.98 -43.14
CA GLY A 358 -17.68 -27.08 -43.32
C GLY A 358 -17.30 -27.74 -42.00
N LEU A 359 -17.00 -26.94 -40.97
CA LEU A 359 -16.80 -27.41 -39.61
C LEU A 359 -18.07 -28.05 -39.04
N THR A 360 -19.25 -27.46 -39.28
CA THR A 360 -20.55 -28.04 -38.89
C THR A 360 -20.76 -29.42 -39.49
N ARG A 361 -20.52 -29.61 -40.80
CA ARG A 361 -20.63 -30.93 -41.46
C ARG A 361 -19.66 -31.95 -40.84
N ARG A 362 -18.41 -31.56 -40.59
CA ARG A 362 -17.38 -32.44 -40.00
C ARG A 362 -17.72 -32.82 -38.56
N ALA A 363 -18.25 -31.88 -37.77
CA ALA A 363 -18.71 -32.15 -36.42
C ALA A 363 -19.95 -33.08 -36.41
N ALA A 364 -20.88 -32.91 -37.35
CA ALA A 364 -22.03 -33.79 -37.51
C ALA A 364 -21.60 -35.24 -37.82
N SER A 365 -20.68 -35.44 -38.77
CA SER A 365 -20.22 -36.78 -39.13
C SER A 365 -19.47 -37.50 -38.01
N ILE A 366 -18.70 -36.77 -37.19
CA ILE A 366 -18.03 -37.34 -36.00
C ILE A 366 -19.06 -37.72 -34.92
N ALA A 367 -20.06 -36.88 -34.67
CA ALA A 367 -21.11 -37.19 -33.69
C ALA A 367 -22.01 -38.37 -34.14
N LEU A 368 -22.35 -38.45 -35.43
CA LEU A 368 -23.17 -39.52 -36.00
C LEU A 368 -22.47 -40.88 -36.04
N ALA A 369 -21.14 -40.92 -36.02
CA ALA A 369 -20.36 -42.15 -35.96
C ALA A 369 -20.49 -42.89 -34.61
N ASP A 370 -20.98 -42.23 -33.56
CA ASP A 370 -21.23 -42.86 -32.26
C ASP A 370 -22.59 -43.58 -32.24
N PRO A 371 -22.64 -44.91 -32.03
CA PRO A 371 -23.90 -45.64 -31.92
C PRO A 371 -24.72 -45.25 -30.68
N SER A 372 -24.09 -44.75 -29.62
CA SER A 372 -24.75 -44.36 -28.36
C SER A 372 -25.49 -43.03 -28.41
N LEU A 373 -25.26 -42.21 -29.46
CA LEU A 373 -25.96 -40.94 -29.65
C LEU A 373 -27.48 -41.13 -29.64
N ASP A 374 -28.17 -40.30 -28.88
CA ASP A 374 -29.62 -40.39 -28.68
C ASP A 374 -30.41 -40.15 -29.99
N ALA A 375 -31.55 -40.82 -30.12
CA ALA A 375 -32.36 -40.77 -31.34
C ALA A 375 -32.82 -39.34 -31.75
N PRO A 376 -33.32 -38.47 -30.86
CA PRO A 376 -33.73 -37.12 -31.26
C PRO A 376 -32.55 -36.20 -31.61
N THR A 377 -31.35 -36.37 -31.04
CA THR A 377 -30.14 -35.67 -31.51
C THR A 377 -29.69 -36.23 -32.85
N ARG A 378 -29.61 -37.56 -33.02
CA ARG A 378 -29.25 -38.20 -34.30
C ARG A 378 -30.12 -37.69 -35.45
N ALA A 379 -31.44 -37.68 -35.29
CA ALA A 379 -32.40 -37.17 -36.28
C ALA A 379 -32.30 -35.64 -36.55
N ARG A 380 -31.63 -34.87 -35.67
CA ARG A 380 -31.30 -33.45 -35.91
C ARG A 380 -29.97 -33.28 -36.65
N LEU A 381 -29.04 -34.22 -36.53
CA LEU A 381 -27.72 -34.17 -37.14
C LEU A 381 -27.67 -34.79 -38.53
N GLU A 382 -28.46 -35.84 -38.79
CA GLU A 382 -28.59 -36.48 -40.11
C GLU A 382 -28.74 -35.47 -41.27
N PRO A 383 -29.72 -34.54 -41.28
CA PRO A 383 -29.86 -33.56 -42.37
C PRO A 383 -28.71 -32.54 -42.45
N LEU A 384 -27.93 -32.34 -41.38
CA LEU A 384 -26.73 -31.48 -41.40
C LEU A 384 -25.51 -32.21 -42.00
N ALA A 385 -25.50 -33.55 -41.99
CA ALA A 385 -24.48 -34.37 -42.63
C ALA A 385 -24.83 -34.70 -44.10
N GLU A 386 -26.09 -35.04 -44.40
CA GLU A 386 -26.54 -35.43 -45.76
C GLU A 386 -26.38 -34.32 -46.80
N LEU A 387 -26.42 -33.04 -46.39
CA LEU A 387 -26.11 -31.88 -47.23
C LEU A 387 -24.67 -31.89 -47.81
N ALA A 388 -23.81 -32.83 -47.41
CA ALA A 388 -22.45 -32.98 -47.91
C ALA A 388 -22.32 -33.67 -49.29
N GLU A 389 -23.14 -34.68 -49.59
CA GLU A 389 -22.85 -35.59 -50.72
C GLU A 389 -23.30 -35.05 -52.09
N GLY A 390 -24.14 -34.01 -52.11
CA GLY A 390 -24.80 -33.55 -53.33
C GLY A 390 -23.99 -32.63 -54.25
N ASP A 391 -23.24 -31.67 -53.70
CA ASP A 391 -22.92 -30.43 -54.44
C ASP A 391 -21.63 -29.70 -54.00
N GLU A 392 -20.53 -30.41 -53.68
CA GLU A 392 -19.19 -29.78 -53.66
C GLU A 392 -18.56 -29.76 -55.06
N PRO A 393 -18.53 -28.61 -55.78
CA PRO A 393 -17.71 -28.49 -56.97
C PRO A 393 -16.22 -28.55 -56.57
N ALA A 394 -15.51 -29.57 -57.06
CA ALA A 394 -14.11 -29.89 -56.74
C ALA A 394 -13.06 -28.80 -57.07
N ALA A 395 -13.51 -27.61 -57.49
CA ALA A 395 -12.69 -26.41 -57.63
C ALA A 395 -12.31 -25.76 -56.28
N SER A 396 -13.13 -25.89 -55.23
CA SER A 396 -12.94 -25.13 -53.96
C SER A 396 -11.70 -25.56 -53.16
N THR A 397 -11.56 -26.87 -52.92
CA THR A 397 -10.37 -27.46 -52.27
C THR A 397 -9.10 -27.21 -53.08
N ALA A 398 -9.19 -27.34 -54.41
CA ALA A 398 -8.08 -27.00 -55.31
C ALA A 398 -7.71 -25.51 -55.25
N ALA A 399 -8.67 -24.59 -55.16
CA ALA A 399 -8.42 -23.16 -55.07
C ALA A 399 -7.74 -22.78 -53.74
N SER A 400 -8.21 -23.29 -52.61
CA SER A 400 -7.64 -23.00 -51.29
C SER A 400 -6.21 -23.54 -51.16
N SER A 401 -5.96 -24.80 -51.52
CA SER A 401 -4.60 -25.37 -51.51
C SER A 401 -3.66 -24.65 -52.48
N ARG A 402 -4.16 -24.19 -53.64
CA ARG A 402 -3.34 -23.44 -54.61
C ARG A 402 -3.08 -21.99 -54.18
N ALA A 403 -4.00 -21.36 -53.46
CA ALA A 403 -3.79 -20.04 -52.86
C ALA A 403 -2.74 -20.08 -51.73
N VAL A 404 -2.78 -21.12 -50.88
CA VAL A 404 -1.76 -21.34 -49.84
C VAL A 404 -0.40 -21.68 -50.47
N ALA A 405 -0.36 -22.60 -51.44
CA ALA A 405 0.88 -22.96 -52.13
C ALA A 405 1.49 -21.79 -52.92
N ALA A 406 0.68 -20.96 -53.57
CA ALA A 406 1.14 -19.74 -54.25
C ALA A 406 1.67 -18.67 -53.28
N ARG A 407 1.22 -18.67 -52.01
CA ARG A 407 1.73 -17.77 -50.96
C ARG A 407 2.98 -18.31 -50.25
N ALA A 408 3.22 -19.63 -50.32
CA ALA A 408 4.45 -20.28 -49.84
C ALA A 408 5.61 -20.24 -50.86
N ALA A 409 5.31 -20.06 -52.15
CA ALA A 409 6.31 -19.99 -53.22
C ALA A 409 7.02 -18.63 -53.27
N ARG A 410 8.15 -18.49 -52.56
CA ARG A 410 9.06 -17.33 -52.65
C ARG A 410 9.43 -16.99 -54.11
N PRO A 411 9.19 -15.76 -54.59
CA PRO A 411 10.09 -15.12 -55.53
C PRO A 411 11.32 -14.60 -54.75
N GLN A 412 12.53 -14.90 -55.23
CA GLN A 412 13.73 -14.17 -54.79
C GLN A 412 13.80 -12.82 -55.51
N SER A 413 14.41 -11.81 -54.86
CA SER A 413 14.61 -10.44 -55.35
C SER A 413 13.36 -9.75 -55.92
N ILE A 414 12.60 -9.07 -55.05
CA ILE A 414 11.91 -7.84 -55.46
C ILE A 414 12.98 -6.75 -55.51
N ALA A 415 13.15 -6.11 -56.67
CA ALA A 415 13.91 -4.87 -56.75
C ALA A 415 13.03 -3.71 -56.26
N GLU A 416 13.60 -2.83 -55.44
CA GLU A 416 12.96 -1.64 -54.84
C GLU A 416 12.03 -0.94 -55.82
N SER A 417 10.78 -0.67 -55.42
CA SER A 417 9.83 -0.04 -56.31
C SER A 417 10.24 1.41 -56.62
N PRO A 418 9.89 1.95 -57.80
CA PRO A 418 10.06 3.37 -58.10
C PRO A 418 9.21 4.30 -57.21
N LEU A 419 8.32 3.75 -56.36
CA LEU A 419 7.55 4.51 -55.38
C LEU A 419 8.31 4.64 -54.05
N GLU A 420 8.90 3.56 -53.54
CA GLU A 420 9.70 3.58 -52.30
C GLU A 420 10.88 4.55 -52.43
N ARG A 421 11.68 4.41 -53.50
CA ARG A 421 12.78 5.35 -53.82
C ARG A 421 12.34 6.79 -54.09
N ARG A 422 11.03 7.06 -54.19
CA ARG A 422 10.46 8.41 -54.26
C ARG A 422 9.97 8.89 -52.90
N VAL A 423 9.36 8.02 -52.09
CA VAL A 423 8.97 8.33 -50.70
C VAL A 423 10.20 8.58 -49.83
N GLU A 424 11.28 7.79 -49.98
CA GLU A 424 12.55 8.02 -49.28
C GLU A 424 13.22 9.34 -49.72
N ALA A 425 13.16 9.67 -51.02
CA ALA A 425 13.67 10.94 -51.54
C ALA A 425 12.85 12.15 -51.07
N GLU A 426 11.52 12.01 -50.93
CA GLU A 426 10.65 13.04 -50.39
C GLU A 426 10.82 13.17 -48.86
N HIS A 427 11.06 12.08 -48.12
CA HIS A 427 11.45 12.12 -46.70
C HIS A 427 12.77 12.85 -46.45
N HIS A 428 13.84 12.52 -47.19
CA HIS A 428 15.12 13.22 -47.08
C HIS A 428 15.06 14.70 -47.51
N ALA A 429 14.07 15.09 -48.33
CA ALA A 429 13.84 16.49 -48.68
C ALA A 429 13.18 17.29 -47.53
N VAL A 430 12.33 16.65 -46.71
CA VAL A 430 11.64 17.30 -45.58
C VAL A 430 12.59 17.56 -44.40
N GLU A 431 13.56 16.69 -44.15
CA GLU A 431 14.53 16.86 -43.05
C GLU A 431 15.48 18.06 -43.21
N GLN A 432 15.51 18.73 -44.37
CA GLN A 432 16.37 19.91 -44.60
C GLN A 432 15.63 21.26 -44.51
N THR A 433 14.32 21.30 -44.22
CA THR A 433 13.60 22.58 -44.04
C THR A 433 13.80 23.15 -42.64
N GLN A 434 14.90 23.89 -42.44
CA GLN A 434 15.10 24.73 -41.25
C GLN A 434 14.06 25.87 -41.21
N PHE A 435 13.26 25.92 -40.14
CA PHE A 435 12.40 27.06 -39.85
C PHE A 435 13.19 28.18 -39.15
N PRO A 436 13.00 29.46 -39.52
CA PRO A 436 13.63 30.58 -38.84
C PRO A 436 12.98 30.85 -37.48
N SER A 437 13.78 31.01 -36.44
CA SER A 437 13.35 31.52 -35.12
C SER A 437 13.51 33.05 -35.05
N ASP A 438 12.49 33.73 -34.53
CA ASP A 438 12.47 35.19 -34.41
C ASP A 438 13.38 35.71 -33.27
N PRO A 439 14.17 36.78 -33.48
CA PRO A 439 15.05 37.34 -32.45
C PRO A 439 14.49 38.63 -31.83
N HIS A 440 13.90 38.55 -30.64
CA HIS A 440 13.55 39.73 -29.84
C HIS A 440 13.74 39.52 -28.33
N GLU A 441 14.99 39.57 -27.87
CA GLU A 441 15.31 39.80 -26.45
C GLU A 441 16.48 40.77 -26.33
N SER A 442 16.21 41.99 -25.83
CA SER A 442 17.16 43.11 -25.84
C SER A 442 17.36 43.71 -24.44
N GLN A 443 18.42 43.23 -23.78
CA GLN A 443 19.32 43.94 -22.86
C GLN A 443 18.80 45.12 -22.03
N LEU A 444 18.79 44.92 -20.72
CA LEU A 444 19.04 45.93 -19.65
C LEU A 444 19.45 45.14 -18.39
N ALA A 445 20.43 45.50 -17.56
CA ALA A 445 21.69 46.26 -17.69
C ALA A 445 22.48 46.02 -16.38
N ASP A 446 23.80 46.19 -16.36
CA ASP A 446 24.60 45.95 -15.15
C ASP A 446 24.24 46.85 -13.96
N GLN A 447 24.17 46.24 -12.76
CA GLN A 447 24.69 46.88 -11.56
C GLN A 447 25.08 45.88 -10.47
N SER A 448 26.39 45.82 -10.19
CA SER A 448 26.97 45.00 -9.13
C SER A 448 26.89 45.70 -7.77
N LEU A 449 26.26 45.08 -6.78
CA LEU A 449 26.23 45.59 -5.39
C LEU A 449 26.06 44.46 -4.35
N PHE A 450 27.08 43.61 -4.23
CA PHE A 450 27.26 42.72 -3.06
C PHE A 450 28.47 43.22 -2.25
N GLY A 451 28.23 43.78 -1.06
CA GLY A 451 29.29 44.25 -0.19
C GLY A 451 28.82 44.96 1.10
N SER A 452 29.11 44.30 2.24
CA SER A 452 29.18 44.86 3.61
C SER A 452 27.88 45.18 4.38
N ALA A 453 27.98 45.02 5.71
CA ALA A 453 26.97 45.19 6.77
C ALA A 453 25.80 44.17 6.72
N LEU A 454 25.24 43.66 7.83
CA LEU A 454 25.45 43.92 9.26
C LEU A 454 25.99 42.63 9.93
N SER A 455 26.93 42.60 10.87
CA SER A 455 27.08 43.34 12.15
C SER A 455 26.11 42.89 13.24
N GLU A 456 26.64 42.12 14.19
CA GLU A 456 26.08 41.90 15.53
C GLU A 456 26.16 43.21 16.34
N GLU A 457 25.07 43.62 17.01
CA GLU A 457 25.07 44.27 18.35
C GLU A 457 23.63 44.65 18.79
N ASN A 458 23.47 44.89 20.10
CA ASN A 458 22.33 45.55 20.75
C ASN A 458 20.93 44.93 20.60
N LEU A 459 20.58 44.05 21.54
CA LEU A 459 19.22 43.99 22.10
C LEU A 459 19.27 43.64 23.59
N ALA A 460 19.65 44.63 24.40
CA ALA A 460 19.82 44.52 25.84
C ALA A 460 19.42 45.83 26.55
N ASP A 461 18.13 46.17 26.51
CA ASP A 461 17.50 47.15 27.42
C ASP A 461 15.97 47.08 27.33
N GLU A 462 15.32 46.32 28.25
CA GLU A 462 13.94 46.59 28.72
C GLU A 462 13.63 45.77 29.99
N LEU A 463 14.07 46.25 31.15
CA LEU A 463 13.79 45.68 32.47
C LEU A 463 13.39 46.78 33.47
N ALA A 464 12.11 47.18 33.47
CA ALA A 464 11.61 48.21 34.40
C ALA A 464 10.08 48.17 34.63
N ALA A 465 9.55 47.14 35.30
CA ALA A 465 8.20 47.16 35.87
C ALA A 465 8.03 46.15 37.02
N GLU A 466 8.29 46.58 38.27
CA GLU A 466 7.74 45.87 39.45
C GLU A 466 6.23 46.14 39.60
N PRO A 467 5.54 45.34 40.43
CA PRO A 467 5.29 45.89 41.77
C PRO A 467 5.53 44.91 42.94
N ALA A 468 6.30 45.39 43.93
CA ALA A 468 6.05 45.26 45.37
C ALA A 468 5.51 43.92 45.91
N GLY A 469 6.38 43.14 46.55
CA GLY A 469 5.98 41.98 47.36
C GLY A 469 5.41 42.34 48.74
N GLU A 470 4.73 41.37 49.35
CA GLU A 470 4.30 41.40 50.75
C GLU A 470 4.88 40.17 51.48
N ALA A 471 5.34 40.34 52.72
CA ALA A 471 6.28 39.41 53.35
C ALA A 471 5.63 38.46 54.37
N LEU A 472 5.93 37.16 54.25
CA LEU A 472 5.62 36.15 55.27
C LEU A 472 6.73 35.09 55.33
N ALA A 473 7.71 35.32 56.19
CA ALA A 473 8.74 34.33 56.56
C ALA A 473 8.41 33.76 57.95
N GLY A 474 8.41 32.42 58.09
CA GLY A 474 8.14 31.79 59.40
C GLY A 474 7.53 30.39 59.34
N ALA A 475 8.21 29.43 58.72
CA ALA A 475 7.95 28.00 58.91
C ALA A 475 9.27 27.24 58.71
N GLU A 476 9.68 26.43 59.70
CA GLU A 476 10.85 25.55 59.57
C GLU A 476 10.46 24.23 58.87
N PRO A 477 11.37 23.61 58.10
CA PRO A 477 11.11 22.32 57.48
C PRO A 477 11.08 21.21 58.54
N SER A 478 9.92 20.61 58.75
CA SER A 478 9.74 19.48 59.67
C SER A 478 10.43 18.21 59.15
N ASP A 479 11.17 17.51 60.01
CA ASP A 479 11.66 16.15 59.76
C ASP A 479 10.49 15.16 59.60
N VAL A 480 10.41 14.45 58.48
CA VAL A 480 9.38 13.41 58.18
C VAL A 480 10.01 12.08 57.76
N LEU A 481 11.34 11.91 57.89
CA LEU A 481 12.08 10.73 57.39
C LEU A 481 12.68 9.82 58.48
N SER A 482 12.23 9.93 59.73
CA SER A 482 12.80 9.23 60.89
C SER A 482 12.16 7.87 61.26
N HIS A 483 10.99 7.52 60.70
CA HIS A 483 10.15 6.42 61.21
C HIS A 483 10.25 5.06 60.48
N TRP A 484 11.19 4.88 59.55
CA TRP A 484 11.29 3.66 58.71
C TRP A 484 12.18 2.54 59.27
N ASN A 485 12.35 2.42 60.60
CA ASN A 485 13.30 1.48 61.20
C ASN A 485 12.81 0.70 62.43
N ASP A 486 11.49 0.61 62.66
CA ASP A 486 10.93 -0.23 63.74
C ASP A 486 10.80 -1.71 63.33
N ARG A 487 11.78 -2.52 63.74
CA ARG A 487 11.73 -3.99 63.65
C ARG A 487 10.96 -4.58 64.84
N GLY A 488 9.62 -4.56 64.78
CA GLY A 488 8.80 -4.83 65.97
C GLY A 488 7.51 -5.65 65.85
N ALA A 489 7.12 -6.17 64.67
CA ALA A 489 5.85 -6.89 64.53
C ALA A 489 5.86 -8.01 63.47
N LEU A 490 6.13 -9.25 63.91
CA LEU A 490 5.72 -10.47 63.22
C LEU A 490 5.16 -11.43 64.28
N ASP A 491 3.84 -11.40 64.48
CA ASP A 491 3.15 -12.31 65.39
C ASP A 491 2.92 -13.68 64.71
N ALA A 492 3.06 -14.76 65.47
CA ALA A 492 3.14 -16.13 64.96
C ALA A 492 1.89 -16.93 65.33
N GLY A 493 0.80 -16.73 64.58
CA GLY A 493 -0.51 -17.30 64.87
C GLY A 493 -1.09 -18.18 63.74
N ALA A 494 -1.36 -19.44 64.07
CA ALA A 494 -2.31 -20.33 63.39
C ALA A 494 -2.21 -20.54 61.86
N LEU A 495 -1.46 -21.57 61.46
CA LEU A 495 -2.01 -22.59 60.53
C LEU A 495 -1.23 -23.91 60.64
N ALA A 496 -1.81 -24.86 61.37
CA ALA A 496 -1.30 -26.22 61.48
C ALA A 496 -2.46 -27.22 61.52
N ASP A 497 -2.75 -27.88 60.39
CA ASP A 497 -3.10 -29.30 60.40
C ASP A 497 -3.02 -29.94 59.00
N ALA A 498 -2.15 -30.96 58.84
CA ALA A 498 -2.18 -32.01 57.81
C ALA A 498 -1.00 -32.97 58.04
N GLY A 499 -1.28 -34.22 58.40
CA GLY A 499 -0.27 -35.22 58.81
C GLY A 499 0.52 -35.89 57.67
N PRO A 500 1.60 -36.65 57.99
CA PRO A 500 2.62 -37.06 57.02
C PRO A 500 2.55 -38.53 56.56
N SER A 501 3.07 -38.82 55.35
CA SER A 501 3.40 -40.17 54.88
C SER A 501 4.90 -40.32 54.58
N ARG A 502 5.57 -41.19 55.34
CA ARG A 502 7.03 -41.41 55.45
C ARG A 502 7.76 -41.75 54.14
N SER A 503 9.02 -41.31 54.05
CA SER A 503 10.06 -41.80 53.13
C SER A 503 10.96 -42.88 53.77
N SER A 504 11.28 -43.96 53.05
CA SER A 504 12.30 -44.99 53.37
C SER A 504 12.26 -46.07 52.25
N ALA A 505 13.32 -46.62 51.66
CA ALA A 505 14.79 -46.40 51.69
C ALA A 505 15.35 -46.74 50.28
N ALA A 506 16.40 -46.10 49.75
CA ALA A 506 17.84 -46.43 49.82
C ALA A 506 18.31 -47.68 49.03
N ALA A 507 19.53 -47.59 48.46
CA ALA A 507 20.31 -48.63 47.75
C ALA A 507 19.73 -49.10 46.38
N ASP A 508 20.51 -49.62 45.41
CA ASP A 508 21.94 -49.48 45.06
C ASP A 508 22.19 -50.08 43.64
N ARG A 509 23.43 -49.95 43.12
CA ARG A 509 24.08 -50.76 42.06
C ARG A 509 23.76 -50.59 40.56
N GLU A 510 24.80 -50.11 39.86
CA GLU A 510 25.61 -50.87 38.88
C GLU A 510 24.96 -51.68 37.73
N ALA A 511 25.18 -51.13 36.52
CA ALA A 511 25.91 -51.77 35.40
C ALA A 511 25.20 -52.73 34.42
N ASP A 512 25.84 -52.78 33.24
CA ASP A 512 25.69 -53.70 32.10
C ASP A 512 24.35 -53.74 31.32
N VAL A 513 24.28 -54.08 30.02
CA VAL A 513 25.11 -53.94 28.78
C VAL A 513 24.44 -54.84 27.71
N LEU A 514 24.63 -54.58 26.40
CA LEU A 514 24.13 -55.40 25.25
C LEU A 514 22.58 -55.44 25.07
N GLU A 515 21.96 -55.66 23.89
CA GLU A 515 22.38 -55.53 22.47
C GLU A 515 21.12 -55.50 21.54
N THR A 516 21.32 -55.20 20.25
CA THR A 516 20.51 -55.56 19.06
C THR A 516 18.98 -55.77 19.15
N ARG A 517 18.24 -54.83 18.51
CA ARG A 517 17.21 -55.11 17.49
C ARG A 517 16.77 -53.81 16.79
N GLY A 518 16.57 -53.72 15.47
CA GLY A 518 16.85 -54.70 14.40
C GLY A 518 15.64 -54.97 13.50
N LEU A 519 15.50 -54.18 12.42
CA LEU A 519 14.70 -54.41 11.21
C LEU A 519 13.20 -54.73 11.37
N LEU A 520 12.33 -53.82 10.91
CA LEU A 520 11.19 -54.10 10.02
C LEU A 520 10.36 -52.83 9.74
N PHE A 521 10.61 -52.20 8.59
CA PHE A 521 9.62 -51.44 7.85
C PHE A 521 9.83 -51.84 6.38
N GLY A 522 8.85 -52.54 5.82
CA GLY A 522 8.77 -52.83 4.39
C GLY A 522 7.75 -51.88 3.75
N ASP A 523 7.82 -51.78 2.43
CA ASP A 523 6.89 -51.04 1.61
C ASP A 523 5.52 -51.76 1.58
N ASP A 524 4.44 -50.98 1.53
CA ASP A 524 3.12 -51.42 1.08
C ASP A 524 2.54 -50.28 0.22
N ASP A 525 2.47 -50.51 -1.10
CA ASP A 525 1.74 -49.64 -2.02
C ASP A 525 0.23 -49.71 -1.72
N LEU A 526 -0.49 -48.59 -1.89
CA LEU A 526 -1.95 -48.58 -1.84
C LEU A 526 -2.52 -48.13 -3.19
N ASP A 527 -3.09 -49.11 -3.90
CA ASP A 527 -3.66 -48.96 -5.23
C ASP A 527 -4.84 -47.98 -5.30
N PHE A 528 -4.93 -47.31 -6.44
CA PHE A 528 -6.12 -46.60 -6.89
C PHE A 528 -7.09 -47.62 -7.52
N LEU A 529 -8.32 -47.74 -7.01
CA LEU A 529 -9.41 -48.40 -7.72
C LEU A 529 -10.75 -47.70 -7.50
N ASP A 530 -11.60 -47.82 -8.51
CA ASP A 530 -12.78 -47.00 -8.76
C ASP A 530 -14.00 -47.36 -7.91
N ALA A 531 -14.93 -46.41 -7.83
CA ALA A 531 -16.31 -46.64 -7.44
C ALA A 531 -17.22 -45.71 -8.27
N ASP A 532 -17.90 -46.27 -9.26
CA ASP A 532 -18.91 -45.60 -10.09
C ASP A 532 -20.25 -45.42 -9.34
N ASP A 533 -21.14 -44.64 -9.97
CA ASP A 533 -22.60 -44.57 -9.78
C ASP A 533 -23.15 -44.27 -8.37
N ASP A 534 -23.83 -43.12 -8.24
CA ASP A 534 -25.30 -43.17 -8.36
C ASP A 534 -25.88 -41.82 -8.85
N LEU A 535 -27.08 -41.86 -9.44
CA LEU A 535 -27.78 -40.72 -10.03
C LEU A 535 -28.91 -40.21 -9.12
N SER A 536 -29.08 -38.89 -9.02
CA SER A 536 -30.39 -38.31 -8.70
C SER A 536 -30.57 -36.89 -9.24
N ASP A 537 -31.68 -36.67 -9.95
CA ASP A 537 -32.14 -35.34 -10.36
C ASP A 537 -32.66 -34.54 -9.14
N GLY A 538 -32.44 -33.23 -9.15
CA GLY A 538 -32.91 -32.30 -8.12
C GLY A 538 -33.20 -30.92 -8.70
N ASP A 539 -34.49 -30.60 -8.86
CA ASP A 539 -34.96 -29.44 -9.61
C ASP A 539 -34.80 -28.09 -8.86
N GLN A 540 -34.51 -27.04 -9.63
CA GLN A 540 -34.89 -25.62 -9.42
C GLN A 540 -34.91 -25.02 -7.99
N THR A 541 -34.00 -24.06 -7.72
CA THR A 541 -34.30 -22.61 -7.86
C THR A 541 -33.06 -21.73 -7.56
N PRO A 542 -32.94 -20.52 -8.15
CA PRO A 542 -31.88 -19.58 -7.83
C PRO A 542 -32.24 -18.69 -6.64
N LEU A 543 -31.35 -18.56 -5.65
CA LEU A 543 -31.41 -17.54 -4.61
C LEU A 543 -30.22 -16.59 -4.71
N LEU A 544 -30.52 -15.30 -4.50
CA LEU A 544 -29.56 -14.20 -4.47
C LEU A 544 -29.12 -13.98 -3.02
N GLU A 545 -27.90 -14.39 -2.68
CA GLU A 545 -27.16 -13.88 -1.51
C GLU A 545 -25.74 -13.54 -2.02
N ASP A 546 -25.44 -12.28 -2.34
CA ASP A 546 -25.23 -11.11 -1.47
C ASP A 546 -23.75 -11.00 -1.06
N SER A 547 -22.99 -10.30 -1.90
CA SER A 547 -21.56 -10.04 -1.74
C SER A 547 -21.35 -8.81 -0.86
N THR A 548 -20.87 -9.01 0.37
CA THR A 548 -20.68 -7.94 1.36
C THR A 548 -19.52 -7.01 1.00
N ASP A 549 -19.84 -5.91 0.32
CA ASP A 549 -18.91 -4.83 -0.02
C ASP A 549 -18.60 -3.97 1.24
N GLU A 550 -17.58 -4.36 2.00
CA GLU A 550 -17.10 -3.62 3.19
C GLU A 550 -16.39 -2.30 2.82
N LEU A 551 -17.07 -1.32 2.20
CA LEU A 551 -16.46 0.00 1.96
C LEU A 551 -17.40 1.24 1.88
N THR A 552 -18.57 1.24 2.52
CA THR A 552 -19.30 2.51 2.80
C THR A 552 -20.21 2.47 4.04
N SER A 553 -19.76 3.09 5.14
CA SER A 553 -20.60 3.36 6.33
C SER A 553 -20.88 4.87 6.46
N PRO A 554 -22.10 5.35 6.16
CA PRO A 554 -22.46 6.77 6.31
C PRO A 554 -22.76 7.12 7.77
N MET A 555 -22.26 8.27 8.25
CA MET A 555 -22.63 8.79 9.57
C MET A 555 -24.10 9.26 9.59
N GLY A 556 -24.93 8.57 10.37
CA GLY A 556 -26.34 8.90 10.51
C GLY A 556 -26.59 10.22 11.25
N ARG A 557 -27.03 11.26 10.53
CA ARG A 557 -27.64 12.46 11.11
C ARG A 557 -29.13 12.22 11.40
N GLY A 558 -29.45 11.75 12.60
CA GLY A 558 -30.82 11.72 13.11
C GLY A 558 -31.21 13.05 13.76
N ALA A 559 -32.11 13.82 13.15
CA ALA A 559 -32.68 15.04 13.73
C ALA A 559 -34.13 14.78 14.19
N ALA A 560 -34.47 15.17 15.41
CA ALA A 560 -35.83 15.11 15.94
C ALA A 560 -36.11 16.23 16.97
N ALA A 561 -37.01 17.14 16.63
CA ALA A 561 -37.91 17.76 17.61
C ALA A 561 -39.08 16.77 17.86
N THR A 562 -39.94 16.84 18.88
CA THR A 562 -40.44 17.94 19.77
C THR A 562 -41.06 17.23 21.03
N ALA A 563 -41.59 17.82 22.11
CA ALA A 563 -41.91 19.20 22.51
C ALA A 563 -42.07 19.32 24.05
N MET A 564 -42.26 20.57 24.52
CA MET A 564 -42.88 20.98 25.80
C MET A 564 -42.13 20.72 27.12
N GLY A 565 -42.09 21.77 27.95
CA GLY A 565 -41.47 21.76 29.28
C GLY A 565 -41.29 23.17 29.85
N ASP A 566 -42.36 23.97 29.89
CA ASP A 566 -42.31 25.35 30.43
C ASP A 566 -42.06 25.37 31.95
N ALA A 567 -41.12 26.20 32.39
CA ALA A 567 -40.97 26.63 33.78
C ALA A 567 -40.21 27.96 33.85
N ASP A 568 -40.83 29.01 34.41
CA ASP A 568 -40.18 30.31 34.64
C ASP A 568 -39.11 30.23 35.74
N GLY A 569 -38.04 31.04 35.63
CA GLY A 569 -36.91 31.02 36.57
C GLY A 569 -35.96 32.21 36.45
N GLU A 570 -36.29 33.28 37.17
CA GLU A 570 -35.63 34.60 37.30
C GLU A 570 -34.11 34.75 37.02
N ALA A 571 -33.81 35.75 36.17
CA ALA A 571 -32.78 36.79 36.34
C ALA A 571 -31.42 36.51 37.03
N THR A 572 -30.33 36.88 36.33
CA THR A 572 -29.38 37.92 36.80
C THR A 572 -28.64 38.54 35.60
N VAL A 573 -28.43 39.86 35.62
CA VAL A 573 -27.70 40.61 34.58
C VAL A 573 -26.57 41.43 35.21
N MET A 574 -25.34 41.21 34.74
CA MET A 574 -24.20 42.13 34.81
C MET A 574 -23.43 41.95 33.49
N MET A 575 -23.53 42.83 32.49
CA MET A 575 -22.91 44.16 32.40
C MET A 575 -21.40 44.23 32.68
N SER A 576 -20.64 44.47 31.61
CA SER A 576 -19.60 45.51 31.54
C SER A 576 -19.40 45.91 30.07
N ALA A 577 -19.09 47.19 29.80
CA ALA A 577 -19.05 47.74 28.44
C ALA A 577 -18.10 48.96 28.30
N ALA A 578 -17.37 49.02 27.18
CA ALA A 578 -16.65 50.17 26.64
C ALA A 578 -16.31 49.85 25.14
N THR A 579 -16.63 50.56 24.06
CA THR A 579 -17.30 51.85 23.75
C THR A 579 -16.38 52.94 23.12
N LEU A 580 -16.41 52.99 21.77
CA LEU A 580 -16.21 54.13 20.84
C LEU A 580 -14.87 54.90 20.68
N ALA A 581 -14.26 54.78 19.49
CA ALA A 581 -13.89 55.86 18.53
C ALA A 581 -13.27 55.27 17.23
N GLY A 582 -13.30 55.89 16.02
CA GLY A 582 -14.07 57.08 15.60
C GLY A 582 -13.60 57.90 14.36
N ALA A 583 -13.30 57.33 13.17
CA ALA A 583 -13.15 58.03 11.86
C ALA A 583 -13.11 56.98 10.70
N VAL A 584 -13.63 57.09 9.45
CA VAL A 584 -14.09 58.12 8.47
C VAL A 584 -13.16 58.22 7.23
N LEU A 585 -13.76 58.19 6.02
CA LEU A 585 -13.15 57.99 4.68
C LEU A 585 -12.65 59.30 4.01
N PRO A 586 -11.78 59.25 2.98
CA PRO A 586 -12.20 59.11 1.56
C PRO A 586 -11.37 58.05 0.77
N SER A 587 -11.81 57.37 -0.30
CA SER A 587 -12.73 57.66 -1.42
C SER A 587 -12.09 58.32 -2.66
N ALA A 588 -11.55 57.47 -3.56
CA ALA A 588 -11.18 57.74 -4.95
C ALA A 588 -10.86 56.42 -5.69
N ARG A 589 -10.76 56.30 -7.02
CA ARG A 589 -11.54 56.88 -8.15
C ARG A 589 -11.12 56.13 -9.44
N ALA A 590 -12.02 55.45 -10.13
CA ALA A 590 -11.66 54.58 -11.26
C ALA A 590 -11.42 55.33 -12.60
N PRO A 591 -10.55 54.80 -13.49
CA PRO A 591 -10.43 55.19 -14.89
C PRO A 591 -11.27 54.32 -15.84
N ARG A 592 -11.47 54.78 -17.08
CA ARG A 592 -12.09 54.04 -18.21
C ARG A 592 -11.07 53.85 -19.35
N PRO A 593 -11.28 52.90 -20.29
CA PRO A 593 -10.27 52.52 -21.28
C PRO A 593 -10.21 53.45 -22.51
N ALA A 594 -9.16 53.32 -23.31
CA ALA A 594 -9.00 53.99 -24.60
C ALA A 594 -8.27 53.10 -25.64
N THR A 595 -8.69 53.19 -26.90
CA THR A 595 -8.16 52.52 -28.12
C THR A 595 -8.64 53.32 -29.34
N PRO A 596 -8.16 53.10 -30.58
CA PRO A 596 -6.81 52.71 -31.02
C PRO A 596 -6.26 53.64 -32.16
N SER A 597 -5.00 53.44 -32.57
CA SER A 597 -4.43 53.83 -33.89
C SER A 597 -3.16 52.98 -34.11
N SER A 598 -2.89 52.25 -35.19
CA SER A 598 -3.12 52.40 -36.64
C SER A 598 -2.06 53.24 -37.38
N THR A 599 -0.99 52.57 -37.85
CA THR A 599 -0.27 52.84 -39.12
C THR A 599 0.68 51.67 -39.44
N ALA A 600 1.05 51.52 -40.72
CA ALA A 600 2.01 50.56 -41.29
C ALA A 600 2.59 51.17 -42.60
N PRO A 601 3.43 50.47 -43.39
CA PRO A 601 4.68 49.78 -43.07
C PRO A 601 5.87 50.25 -43.96
N THR A 602 7.12 49.93 -43.62
CA THR A 602 8.28 50.02 -44.55
C THR A 602 9.37 48.98 -44.30
N THR A 603 9.62 48.13 -45.30
CA THR A 603 10.90 47.44 -45.59
C THR A 603 11.75 48.31 -46.56
N PRO A 604 12.99 47.95 -46.96
CA PRO A 604 13.86 46.82 -46.55
C PRO A 604 15.26 47.28 -46.06
N THR A 605 16.20 46.35 -45.82
CA THR A 605 17.54 46.25 -46.46
C THR A 605 18.42 45.21 -45.73
N ALA A 606 18.99 44.24 -46.46
CA ALA A 606 20.07 43.35 -45.98
C ALA A 606 21.44 43.94 -46.38
N PRO A 607 22.57 43.57 -45.74
CA PRO A 607 23.37 42.48 -46.35
C PRO A 607 24.37 41.73 -45.43
N VAL A 608 25.12 40.80 -46.05
CA VAL A 608 26.38 40.15 -45.63
C VAL A 608 26.30 39.12 -44.48
N ALA A 609 26.92 37.96 -44.72
CA ALA A 609 27.23 36.94 -43.74
C ALA A 609 28.75 36.88 -43.49
N GLU A 610 29.17 36.65 -42.25
CA GLU A 610 30.55 36.33 -41.88
C GLU A 610 30.57 35.05 -41.02
N LYS A 611 31.69 34.31 -41.05
CA LYS A 611 31.73 32.87 -40.71
C LYS A 611 32.67 32.59 -39.54
N ALA A 612 32.09 32.32 -38.37
CA ALA A 612 32.78 31.96 -37.13
C ALA A 612 32.62 30.45 -36.78
N PRO A 613 33.49 29.87 -35.93
CA PRO A 613 33.63 28.41 -35.79
C PRO A 613 32.67 27.77 -34.76
N ALA A 614 32.54 26.44 -34.84
CA ALA A 614 31.72 25.66 -33.92
C ALA A 614 32.41 25.39 -32.58
N GLU A 615 31.73 25.71 -31.48
CA GLU A 615 32.10 25.25 -30.13
C GLU A 615 31.41 23.92 -29.78
N LYS A 616 32.04 23.15 -28.89
CA LYS A 616 31.50 21.87 -28.41
C LYS A 616 30.54 22.10 -27.24
N GLY A 617 29.30 21.65 -27.37
CA GLY A 617 28.33 21.68 -26.27
C GLY A 617 28.85 20.90 -25.05
N SER A 618 28.91 21.56 -23.89
CA SER A 618 29.28 20.94 -22.63
C SER A 618 28.03 20.34 -21.97
N ALA A 619 27.97 19.01 -21.86
CA ALA A 619 26.88 18.33 -21.18
C ALA A 619 27.06 18.44 -19.65
N ALA A 620 26.12 19.12 -18.98
CA ALA A 620 26.11 19.19 -17.52
C ALA A 620 25.81 17.80 -16.90
N PRO A 621 26.41 17.45 -15.75
CA PRO A 621 26.19 16.15 -15.11
C PRO A 621 24.77 16.06 -14.55
N ARG A 622 23.96 15.12 -15.08
CA ARG A 622 22.67 14.73 -14.48
C ARG A 622 22.95 14.07 -13.12
N SER A 623 22.62 14.75 -12.03
CA SER A 623 22.69 14.17 -10.68
C SER A 623 21.67 13.03 -10.54
N GLY A 624 22.07 11.93 -9.92
CA GLY A 624 21.24 10.73 -9.78
C GLY A 624 20.11 10.93 -8.76
N ALA A 625 18.99 11.51 -9.19
CA ALA A 625 17.76 11.53 -8.41
C ALA A 625 17.18 10.11 -8.26
N PHE A 626 16.73 9.77 -7.05
CA PHE A 626 16.03 8.50 -6.80
C PHE A 626 14.63 8.57 -7.41
N LEU A 627 14.31 7.63 -8.31
CA LEU A 627 12.98 7.52 -8.91
C LEU A 627 12.03 6.78 -7.96
N ARG A 628 10.80 7.28 -7.81
CA ARG A 628 9.73 6.59 -7.05
C ARG A 628 9.15 5.45 -7.87
N ALA A 629 8.85 4.32 -7.23
CA ALA A 629 8.04 3.26 -7.83
C ALA A 629 6.66 3.82 -8.25
N LEU A 630 6.18 3.53 -9.46
CA LEU A 630 4.94 4.09 -10.00
C LEU A 630 3.79 3.09 -10.06
N ARG A 631 2.64 3.45 -9.48
CA ARG A 631 1.36 2.74 -9.59
C ARG A 631 0.31 3.62 -10.26
N THR A 632 0.04 3.30 -11.52
CA THR A 632 -0.93 4.02 -12.38
C THR A 632 -2.24 3.22 -12.49
N ILE A 633 -3.37 3.91 -12.42
CA ILE A 633 -4.68 3.41 -12.83
C ILE A 633 -5.10 4.22 -14.06
N GLU A 634 -5.28 3.60 -15.23
CA GLU A 634 -5.89 4.30 -16.38
C GLU A 634 -7.41 4.43 -16.16
N ALA A 635 -7.97 5.59 -16.52
CA ALA A 635 -9.38 5.90 -16.34
C ALA A 635 -9.92 6.83 -17.45
N VAL A 636 -11.23 6.79 -17.64
CA VAL A 636 -11.97 7.70 -18.53
C VAL A 636 -12.81 8.63 -17.65
N PRO A 637 -12.58 9.96 -17.64
CA PRO A 637 -13.40 10.87 -16.87
C PRO A 637 -14.78 11.03 -17.51
N VAL A 638 -15.84 11.01 -16.70
CA VAL A 638 -17.24 10.98 -17.15
C VAL A 638 -17.92 12.33 -16.91
N GLU A 639 -17.92 12.81 -15.66
CA GLU A 639 -18.57 14.07 -15.26
C GLU A 639 -17.81 14.74 -14.10
N VAL A 640 -17.61 16.06 -14.17
CA VAL A 640 -16.95 16.83 -13.11
C VAL A 640 -18.01 17.42 -12.17
N GLY A 641 -18.25 16.73 -11.04
CA GLY A 641 -19.16 17.19 -9.99
C GLY A 641 -18.57 18.30 -9.12
N ALA A 642 -19.29 18.69 -8.06
CA ALA A 642 -18.90 19.77 -7.16
C ALA A 642 -17.86 19.36 -6.08
N ASP A 643 -17.80 18.08 -5.74
CA ASP A 643 -16.97 17.49 -4.67
C ASP A 643 -16.02 16.38 -5.17
N ALA A 644 -16.34 15.79 -6.33
CA ALA A 644 -15.61 14.70 -6.95
C ALA A 644 -15.77 14.71 -8.47
N ILE A 645 -14.81 14.13 -9.18
CA ILE A 645 -14.96 13.72 -10.59
C ILE A 645 -15.44 12.26 -10.66
N GLU A 646 -16.47 11.99 -11.45
CA GLU A 646 -16.90 10.63 -11.80
C GLU A 646 -15.97 10.09 -12.89
N ILE A 647 -15.43 8.90 -12.67
CA ILE A 647 -14.46 8.24 -13.55
C ILE A 647 -14.93 6.81 -13.83
N ASP A 648 -14.81 6.37 -15.08
CA ASP A 648 -14.92 4.95 -15.42
C ASP A 648 -13.51 4.35 -15.45
N THR A 649 -13.36 3.12 -14.96
CA THR A 649 -12.08 2.41 -14.91
C THR A 649 -12.22 1.06 -15.60
N ASP A 650 -11.33 0.78 -16.55
CA ASP A 650 -11.40 -0.40 -17.44
C ASP A 650 -11.73 -1.68 -16.67
N GLY A 651 -12.91 -2.27 -16.94
CA GLY A 651 -13.37 -3.52 -16.32
C GLY A 651 -13.86 -3.45 -14.87
N ARG A 652 -13.87 -2.26 -14.23
CA ARG A 652 -14.42 -2.05 -12.87
C ARG A 652 -15.63 -1.13 -12.83
N GLY A 653 -15.93 -0.43 -13.92
CA GLY A 653 -17.04 0.48 -14.03
C GLY A 653 -16.80 1.81 -13.30
N LYS A 654 -17.90 2.52 -13.07
CA LYS A 654 -17.89 3.89 -12.57
C LYS A 654 -17.55 4.00 -11.09
N SER A 655 -16.70 4.96 -10.76
CA SER A 655 -16.29 5.34 -9.41
C SER A 655 -16.23 6.86 -9.27
N ARG A 656 -16.14 7.37 -8.04
CA ARG A 656 -16.00 8.81 -7.76
C ARG A 656 -14.64 9.08 -7.10
N LEU A 657 -13.90 10.04 -7.66
CA LEU A 657 -12.62 10.53 -7.14
C LEU A 657 -12.85 11.90 -6.47
N PRO A 658 -12.91 11.99 -5.12
CA PRO A 658 -13.05 13.27 -4.42
C PRO A 658 -11.85 14.17 -4.67
N PHE A 659 -12.09 15.44 -4.98
CA PHE A 659 -11.01 16.40 -5.26
C PHE A 659 -9.99 16.55 -4.11
N PRO A 660 -10.36 16.47 -2.81
CA PRO A 660 -9.40 16.50 -1.71
C PRO A 660 -8.41 15.31 -1.67
N ARG A 661 -8.56 14.31 -2.54
CA ARG A 661 -7.58 13.22 -2.72
C ARG A 661 -6.56 13.48 -3.82
N ILE A 662 -6.68 14.57 -4.58
CA ILE A 662 -5.75 14.95 -5.65
C ILE A 662 -4.76 15.96 -5.07
N GLU A 663 -3.51 15.56 -4.88
CA GLU A 663 -2.48 16.42 -4.28
C GLU A 663 -1.65 17.18 -5.33
N ALA A 664 -1.48 16.59 -6.51
CA ALA A 664 -0.81 17.21 -7.65
C ALA A 664 -1.45 16.75 -8.97
N ILE A 665 -1.32 17.59 -9.99
CA ILE A 665 -1.78 17.35 -11.37
C ILE A 665 -0.58 17.55 -12.30
N ALA A 666 -0.22 16.51 -13.05
CA ALA A 666 0.79 16.58 -14.10
C ALA A 666 0.13 16.50 -15.49
N VAL A 667 0.67 17.23 -16.46
CA VAL A 667 0.17 17.18 -17.86
C VAL A 667 1.33 17.20 -18.87
N GLY A 668 1.32 16.27 -19.83
CA GLY A 668 2.34 16.18 -20.88
C GLY A 668 1.84 15.56 -22.18
N VAL A 669 2.45 15.93 -23.31
CA VAL A 669 2.14 15.37 -24.65
C VAL A 669 3.06 14.19 -24.94
N VAL A 670 2.53 12.98 -24.84
CA VAL A 670 3.29 11.74 -24.99
C VAL A 670 3.12 11.19 -26.40
N ARG A 671 4.23 10.94 -27.08
CA ARG A 671 4.27 10.24 -28.38
C ARG A 671 4.34 8.72 -28.14
N GLY A 672 4.00 7.92 -29.15
CA GLY A 672 4.03 6.46 -29.05
C GLY A 672 2.82 5.79 -28.35
N LEU A 673 2.03 6.52 -27.55
CA LEU A 673 0.80 5.99 -26.94
C LEU A 673 -0.32 5.61 -27.93
N GLY A 674 -0.21 6.04 -29.19
CA GLY A 674 -1.17 5.81 -30.25
C GLY A 674 -0.71 6.43 -31.58
N PRO A 675 -1.55 6.39 -32.64
CA PRO A 675 -1.20 6.89 -33.99
C PRO A 675 -1.15 8.42 -34.09
N ARG A 676 -1.43 9.13 -33.00
CA ARG A 676 -1.29 10.59 -32.84
C ARG A 676 -0.69 10.87 -31.45
N PRO A 677 -0.01 12.00 -31.23
CA PRO A 677 0.41 12.39 -29.89
C PRO A 677 -0.80 12.48 -28.95
N VAL A 678 -0.72 11.83 -27.80
CA VAL A 678 -1.78 11.78 -26.79
C VAL A 678 -1.38 12.70 -25.64
N VAL A 679 -2.29 13.54 -25.15
CA VAL A 679 -2.03 14.31 -23.93
C VAL A 679 -2.47 13.49 -22.73
N VAL A 680 -1.54 13.31 -21.80
CA VAL A 680 -1.73 12.60 -20.53
C VAL A 680 -2.02 13.62 -19.45
N VAL A 681 -3.07 13.40 -18.64
CA VAL A 681 -3.40 14.19 -17.45
C VAL A 681 -3.41 13.24 -16.26
N ASP A 682 -2.46 13.39 -15.35
CA ASP A 682 -2.31 12.52 -14.18
C ASP A 682 -2.74 13.22 -12.89
N CYS A 683 -3.75 12.67 -12.22
CA CYS A 683 -4.17 13.06 -10.89
C CYS A 683 -3.40 12.24 -9.84
N ILE A 684 -2.40 12.85 -9.22
CA ILE A 684 -1.51 12.22 -8.25
C ILE A 684 -2.14 12.26 -6.85
N LEU A 685 -2.22 11.10 -6.20
CA LEU A 685 -2.99 10.88 -4.98
C LEU A 685 -2.16 10.88 -3.69
N ASN A 686 -0.82 10.89 -3.81
CA ASN A 686 0.12 10.90 -2.68
C ASN A 686 1.48 11.54 -3.06
N TRP A 687 1.40 12.74 -3.66
CA TRP A 687 2.56 13.55 -4.01
C TRP A 687 3.43 13.86 -2.78
N ARG A 688 2.79 14.10 -1.62
CA ARG A 688 3.42 14.51 -0.35
C ARG A 688 3.89 13.35 0.53
N ASP A 689 3.58 12.10 0.18
CA ASP A 689 4.17 10.92 0.86
C ASP A 689 5.70 10.90 0.67
N ASP A 690 6.40 10.21 1.57
CA ASP A 690 7.84 9.95 1.50
C ASP A 690 8.28 9.34 0.14
N ILE A 691 9.52 9.64 -0.26
CA ILE A 691 10.13 9.17 -1.51
C ILE A 691 10.26 7.64 -1.54
N GLY A 692 10.38 6.99 -0.38
CA GLY A 692 10.34 5.52 -0.26
C GLY A 692 8.97 4.89 -0.58
N SER A 693 7.91 5.69 -0.73
CA SER A 693 6.57 5.20 -1.07
C SER A 693 6.31 5.21 -2.58
N PRO A 694 5.56 4.22 -3.11
CA PRO A 694 5.15 4.24 -4.50
C PRO A 694 4.20 5.41 -4.76
N LEU A 695 4.46 6.13 -5.85
CA LEU A 695 3.61 7.20 -6.36
C LEU A 695 2.35 6.59 -6.96
N LYS A 696 1.18 7.00 -6.47
CA LYS A 696 -0.14 6.51 -6.88
C LYS A 696 -0.82 7.61 -7.68
N LEU A 697 -1.24 7.30 -8.90
CA LEU A 697 -1.97 8.26 -9.73
C LEU A 697 -3.11 7.62 -10.53
N ILE A 698 -4.09 8.44 -10.89
CA ILE A 698 -5.14 8.12 -11.85
C ILE A 698 -4.84 8.90 -13.13
N ARG A 699 -4.76 8.18 -14.26
CA ARG A 699 -4.33 8.68 -15.56
C ARG A 699 -5.51 8.82 -16.50
N PHE A 700 -5.78 10.05 -16.95
CA PHE A 700 -6.69 10.33 -18.05
C PHE A 700 -5.89 10.53 -19.34
N ARG A 701 -6.35 9.95 -20.45
CA ARG A 701 -5.72 10.06 -21.77
C ARG A 701 -6.62 10.78 -22.76
N SER A 702 -6.12 11.79 -23.46
CA SER A 702 -6.90 12.58 -24.42
C SER A 702 -7.33 11.83 -25.70
N ASP A 703 -7.03 10.54 -25.81
CA ASP A 703 -7.51 9.66 -26.88
C ASP A 703 -8.70 8.78 -26.46
N ARG A 704 -9.08 8.80 -25.17
CA ARG A 704 -10.22 8.04 -24.61
C ARG A 704 -11.42 8.89 -24.17
N PHE A 705 -11.28 10.22 -24.07
CA PHE A 705 -12.39 11.14 -23.74
C PHE A 705 -12.27 12.45 -24.53
N GLU A 706 -13.40 13.13 -24.74
CA GLU A 706 -13.44 14.48 -25.30
C GLU A 706 -13.49 15.52 -24.17
N PRO A 707 -12.44 16.34 -23.96
CA PRO A 707 -12.39 17.27 -22.82
C PRO A 707 -13.52 18.31 -22.81
N GLY A 708 -14.07 18.64 -23.98
CA GLY A 708 -15.19 19.58 -24.13
C GLY A 708 -16.57 19.02 -23.77
N VAL A 709 -16.70 17.71 -23.56
CA VAL A 709 -17.92 17.07 -23.06
C VAL A 709 -17.88 16.96 -21.53
N VAL A 710 -16.69 16.73 -20.98
CA VAL A 710 -16.47 16.44 -19.55
C VAL A 710 -16.30 17.70 -18.71
N GLY A 711 -15.63 18.74 -19.24
CA GLY A 711 -15.32 19.98 -18.53
C GLY A 711 -16.17 21.18 -18.95
N GLU A 712 -16.21 22.22 -18.10
CA GLU A 712 -16.85 23.50 -18.40
C GLU A 712 -16.08 24.27 -19.49
N THR A 713 -16.39 24.00 -20.76
CA THR A 713 -15.72 24.64 -21.91
C THR A 713 -16.70 25.39 -22.81
N ALA A 714 -16.25 26.50 -23.40
CA ALA A 714 -17.09 27.26 -24.33
C ALA A 714 -17.19 26.54 -25.68
N PRO A 715 -18.37 26.50 -26.34
CA PRO A 715 -18.52 25.85 -27.63
C PRO A 715 -17.62 26.50 -28.69
N GLY A 716 -16.85 25.67 -29.41
CA GLY A 716 -15.84 26.12 -30.37
C GLY A 716 -14.42 26.32 -29.80
N THR A 717 -14.19 26.03 -28.53
CA THR A 717 -12.83 25.97 -27.94
C THR A 717 -12.00 24.88 -28.61
N SER A 718 -10.70 25.11 -28.85
CA SER A 718 -9.81 24.09 -29.43
C SER A 718 -9.56 22.95 -28.44
N PRO A 719 -9.30 21.70 -28.89
CA PRO A 719 -9.11 20.56 -27.98
C PRO A 719 -8.00 20.76 -26.92
N VAL A 720 -6.92 21.46 -27.28
CA VAL A 720 -5.83 21.81 -26.35
C VAL A 720 -6.30 22.79 -25.29
N ALA A 721 -7.03 23.84 -25.67
CA ALA A 721 -7.57 24.81 -24.71
C ALA A 721 -8.71 24.22 -23.86
N ALA A 722 -9.50 23.29 -24.41
CA ALA A 722 -10.51 22.53 -23.66
C ALA A 722 -9.87 21.63 -22.60
N LEU A 723 -8.75 20.96 -22.92
CA LEU A 723 -7.98 20.18 -21.95
C LEU A 723 -7.31 21.08 -20.89
N GLY A 724 -6.80 22.27 -21.26
CA GLY A 724 -6.29 23.25 -20.32
C GLY A 724 -7.36 23.75 -19.35
N ALA A 725 -8.57 24.02 -19.85
CA ALA A 725 -9.73 24.37 -19.03
C ALA A 725 -10.13 23.24 -18.06
N PHE A 726 -10.15 21.97 -18.52
CA PHE A 726 -10.41 20.78 -17.71
C PHE A 726 -9.35 20.58 -16.61
N ALA A 727 -8.06 20.66 -16.95
CA ALA A 727 -6.97 20.59 -15.97
C ALA A 727 -7.05 21.74 -14.94
N GLY A 728 -7.42 22.94 -15.38
CA GLY A 728 -7.70 24.08 -14.50
C GLY A 728 -8.94 23.90 -13.63
N GLN A 729 -9.98 23.20 -14.10
CA GLN A 729 -11.17 22.89 -13.30
C GLN A 729 -10.81 21.90 -12.19
N LEU A 730 -10.07 20.82 -12.51
CA LEU A 730 -9.50 19.90 -11.53
C LEU A 730 -8.62 20.61 -10.51
N GLN A 731 -7.72 21.49 -10.95
CA GLN A 731 -6.81 22.24 -10.08
C GLN A 731 -7.58 23.14 -9.10
N ARG A 732 -8.55 23.93 -9.60
CA ARG A 732 -9.35 24.84 -8.75
C ARG A 732 -10.23 24.09 -7.75
N ALA A 733 -10.72 22.90 -8.08
CA ALA A 733 -11.58 22.10 -7.21
C ALA A 733 -10.80 21.30 -6.14
N SER A 734 -9.53 20.98 -6.39
CA SER A 734 -8.67 20.20 -5.47
C SER A 734 -7.71 21.05 -4.65
N GLY A 735 -7.24 22.19 -5.17
CA GLY A 735 -6.08 22.90 -4.63
C GLY A 735 -4.75 22.18 -4.90
N ALA A 736 -4.72 21.25 -5.86
CA ALA A 736 -3.54 20.47 -6.23
C ALA A 736 -2.41 21.34 -6.82
N ALA A 737 -1.17 20.88 -6.65
CA ALA A 737 0.01 21.49 -7.27
C ALA A 737 0.14 21.11 -8.76
N CYS A 738 0.58 22.03 -9.61
CA CYS A 738 0.78 21.77 -11.05
C CYS A 738 2.21 21.36 -11.37
N LEU A 739 2.38 20.24 -12.09
CA LEU A 739 3.68 19.71 -12.51
C LEU A 739 3.83 19.72 -14.05
N PRO A 740 4.97 20.18 -14.60
CA PRO A 740 6.14 20.73 -13.90
C PRO A 740 5.95 22.20 -13.46
N SER A 741 4.90 22.88 -13.91
CA SER A 741 4.54 24.26 -13.51
C SER A 741 3.08 24.59 -13.83
N GLU A 742 2.57 25.72 -13.33
CA GLU A 742 1.23 26.23 -13.64
C GLU A 742 1.01 26.57 -15.13
N ALA A 743 2.06 26.65 -15.95
CA ALA A 743 1.94 26.90 -17.39
C ALA A 743 1.10 25.84 -18.13
N ILE A 744 0.97 24.63 -17.57
CA ILE A 744 0.08 23.58 -18.09
C ILE A 744 -1.40 24.03 -18.10
N LEU A 745 -1.81 24.91 -17.19
CA LEU A 745 -3.17 25.45 -17.12
C LEU A 745 -3.48 26.39 -18.29
N ALA A 746 -2.44 26.99 -18.90
CA ALA A 746 -2.54 27.79 -20.12
C ALA A 746 -2.43 26.94 -21.41
N GLY A 747 -2.39 25.60 -21.31
CA GLY A 747 -2.21 24.69 -22.44
C GLY A 747 -0.76 24.54 -22.92
N SER A 748 0.21 25.06 -22.17
CA SER A 748 1.64 24.94 -22.51
C SER A 748 2.22 23.62 -21.97
N TYR A 749 2.10 22.56 -22.76
CA TYR A 749 2.52 21.21 -22.40
C TYR A 749 3.91 20.85 -22.98
N ALA A 750 4.78 20.24 -22.16
CA ALA A 750 6.00 19.60 -22.65
C ALA A 750 5.68 18.35 -23.48
N SER A 751 6.56 17.99 -24.43
CA SER A 751 6.37 16.82 -25.31
C SER A 751 7.49 15.79 -25.14
N PHE A 752 7.10 14.53 -24.97
CA PHE A 752 7.98 13.40 -24.65
C PHE A 752 7.93 12.33 -25.76
N ALA A 753 9.03 11.59 -25.93
CA ALA A 753 9.18 10.62 -27.01
C ALA A 753 8.41 9.33 -26.75
N CYS A 754 8.43 8.85 -25.50
CA CYS A 754 7.59 7.77 -24.98
C CYS A 754 7.00 8.15 -23.62
N LEU A 755 6.27 7.22 -22.99
CA LEU A 755 5.61 7.44 -21.71
C LEU A 755 6.59 7.42 -20.54
N GLU A 756 7.61 6.57 -20.64
CA GLU A 756 8.63 6.32 -19.62
C GLU A 756 9.50 7.57 -19.42
N ASP A 757 9.78 8.33 -20.49
CA ASP A 757 10.46 9.63 -20.41
C ASP A 757 9.62 10.67 -19.65
N TYR A 758 8.30 10.71 -19.90
CA TYR A 758 7.37 11.59 -19.19
C TYR A 758 7.26 11.21 -17.70
N GLU A 759 7.12 9.91 -17.39
CA GLU A 759 7.07 9.41 -16.02
C GLU A 759 8.39 9.73 -15.27
N ARG A 760 9.54 9.58 -15.94
CA ARG A 760 10.85 9.87 -15.36
C ARG A 760 11.14 11.37 -15.20
N GLU A 761 10.88 12.19 -16.21
CA GLU A 761 11.25 13.62 -16.21
C GLU A 761 10.20 14.56 -15.57
N VAL A 762 8.90 14.19 -15.54
CA VAL A 762 7.84 15.01 -14.92
C VAL A 762 7.42 14.50 -13.54
N LEU A 763 7.28 13.17 -13.36
CA LEU A 763 6.80 12.59 -12.10
C LEU A 763 7.95 12.19 -11.15
N GLY A 764 9.18 12.12 -11.65
CA GLY A 764 10.32 11.58 -10.91
C GLY A 764 10.13 10.11 -10.55
N ALA A 765 9.49 9.34 -11.43
CA ALA A 765 9.01 7.99 -11.13
C ALA A 765 9.33 6.98 -12.25
N GLU A 766 9.30 5.70 -11.90
CA GLU A 766 9.53 4.57 -12.80
C GLU A 766 8.58 3.43 -12.43
N ARG A 767 8.02 2.75 -13.43
CA ARG A 767 7.05 1.66 -13.22
C ARG A 767 7.65 0.53 -12.41
N GLU A 768 6.90 0.01 -11.44
CA GLU A 768 7.12 -1.37 -11.01
C GLU A 768 6.89 -2.26 -12.23
N LEU A 769 7.97 -2.86 -12.74
CA LEU A 769 7.88 -3.98 -13.68
C LEU A 769 7.12 -5.09 -12.97
N GLY A 770 5.86 -5.30 -13.38
CA GLY A 770 4.96 -6.24 -12.72
C GLY A 770 5.49 -7.67 -12.75
N GLY A 771 5.54 -8.28 -11.57
CA GLY A 771 5.66 -9.72 -11.35
C GLY A 771 4.53 -10.22 -10.46
#